data_AF-A0A960I8L4-F1
#
_entry.id   AF-A0A960I8L4-F1
#
_cell.length_a   1.000
_cell.length_b   1.000
_cell.length_c   1.000
_cell.angle_alpha   90.00
_cell.angle_beta   90.00
_cell.angle_gamma   90.00
#
_symmetry.space_group_name_H-M   'P 1'
#
loop_
_entity.id
_entity.type
_entity.pdbx_description
1 polymer ?
#
loop_
_entity_poly.entity_id
_entity_poly.type
_entity_poly.pdbx_seq_one_letter_code
_entity_poly.pdbx_strand_id
1 'polypeptide(L)'
;MRCGSRTPTSFASAMNRTRIRPHHLVIGLGIAVAVFTALSGIASAVFDQHDESSVTREVFGNIPTPAKVAFYSVLPLLIIWGAVNFANRVKNWQRGQPDNRATTAANASRRMHDVRRGLYMQTLLREPGAGIMHSLIYFPFIVLLGVTTTLEINHQLPEDIKFLHGRVYQGYSAIGDLAGILFLVGIGWAIVRRYGPRRFRPYRIRIKSKPEHAAILGVLFAIGITGFGAEMFRIALYGTPDFEKWSIIGYPLATLVDGSDHLAGWHQGWWYAHILSFVAFLVILPVTMLRHVFTSPLNMYLRDRDRPKGAMKPLPNLMETELESFGAATIEDFTWKQLLDTDACTMCGRCTSVCPAHATGKPLDPREIVLKTGEVMAATGTPAVSPPLGVVSEIAVPTNWVFDRITPEEVWSCTSCKACDEICPVNIEILDKILDMRRYLSLMESNFPTELGNAYRAMENSGNPWGISQAERADWATKLEGITVLDGGDPFEAEYLYWVGCAGSFDDKNKKVTQSMARLLQRAGIDFAILGPSENCTGDPARRSGNEYIFQMLAMQNIETLDTMGVRKIITQCPHCFNTLQNEYPQLGGNYEVVHHTAFLEELIDDGRLDVSNAQLDERVVYHDSCYLGRHNDIYLAPRKIIGSLAGVDIVEAPRNGTKGMCCGAGGARMWMEENIGPKVNDVRAKELIDTGATRVATACPFCYIMMDDGVKGHGVEDDQLQVGDIAMHLLEAIETGEARAQQASRDALLSPVGDTTPVGRDGLPTTSASRFATSPAESATATAVLDAPDSAVAEETVTAAAAEPIDAPDDLKLIKGVGPVLERLLHDHGITTFEQIAAFTPEYEARLDQIMEFDGRITRDDWRGQATQFASQRPARTAELPDLPDPSSPETGPAESAAAPTPEATAQEPAPAESPAAQVAAEAPAATTAVPAVSVPPSDRSDDLSRIRGTDPWLIGELRSRGITSYGQIAALDDASIAVLEQDLGIPGRITKYNWRLQAQLLD
;
A
#
# COMPACT_ATOMS: atom_id res chain seq x y z
N MET A 1 -16.78 -42.98 3.04
CA MET A 1 -16.99 -43.10 1.58
C MET A 1 -15.65 -42.91 0.90
N ARG A 2 -15.24 -43.85 0.04
CA ARG A 2 -13.84 -43.98 -0.45
C ARG A 2 -13.42 -42.83 -1.36
N CYS A 3 -12.37 -42.12 -0.96
CA CYS A 3 -11.67 -41.10 -1.73
C CYS A 3 -10.56 -41.79 -2.55
N GLY A 4 -10.57 -41.64 -3.88
CA GLY A 4 -9.56 -42.20 -4.77
C GLY A 4 -8.46 -41.18 -5.05
N SER A 5 -7.24 -41.54 -4.68
CA SER A 5 -5.98 -40.89 -5.06
C SER A 5 -5.85 -40.77 -6.58
N ARG A 6 -5.74 -39.55 -7.11
CA ARG A 6 -5.23 -39.29 -8.47
C ARG A 6 -3.89 -38.58 -8.36
N THR A 7 -2.85 -39.28 -8.78
CA THR A 7 -1.50 -38.77 -9.03
C THR A 7 -1.51 -37.71 -10.15
N PRO A 8 -0.70 -36.64 -10.06
CA PRO A 8 -0.64 -35.59 -11.07
C PRO A 8 0.46 -35.90 -12.11
N THR A 9 0.32 -36.98 -12.88
CA THR A 9 1.25 -37.28 -13.97
C THR A 9 0.51 -37.83 -15.19
N SER A 10 -0.29 -36.98 -15.86
CA SER A 10 -0.83 -37.32 -17.20
C SER A 10 -1.44 -36.14 -17.99
N PHE A 11 -1.47 -34.90 -17.48
CA PHE A 11 -2.07 -33.79 -18.23
C PHE A 11 -1.22 -33.25 -19.40
N ALA A 12 -0.01 -33.77 -19.62
CA ALA A 12 0.92 -33.24 -20.62
C ALA A 12 0.82 -33.86 -22.03
N SER A 13 0.02 -34.92 -22.27
CA SER A 13 0.01 -35.60 -23.59
C SER A 13 -1.39 -35.80 -24.21
N ALA A 14 -2.29 -34.82 -24.03
CA ALA A 14 -3.57 -34.79 -24.73
C ALA A 14 -4.12 -33.37 -24.93
N MET A 15 -3.35 -32.46 -25.53
CA MET A 15 -3.86 -31.14 -25.93
C MET A 15 -3.38 -30.73 -27.32
N ASN A 16 -3.87 -31.44 -28.33
CA ASN A 16 -3.94 -30.92 -29.69
C ASN A 16 -5.42 -30.75 -30.10
N ARG A 17 -6.12 -29.86 -29.39
CA ARG A 17 -7.39 -29.26 -29.80
C ARG A 17 -7.30 -27.76 -29.53
N THR A 18 -7.61 -26.97 -30.53
CA THR A 18 -7.70 -25.50 -30.53
C THR A 18 -8.47 -24.97 -29.32
N ARG A 19 -7.78 -24.75 -28.19
CA ARG A 19 -8.40 -24.25 -26.95
C ARG A 19 -8.47 -22.73 -27.04
N ILE A 20 -9.69 -22.19 -27.10
CA ILE A 20 -9.95 -20.75 -27.03
C ILE A 20 -9.32 -20.22 -25.74
N ARG A 21 -8.35 -19.30 -25.87
CA ARG A 21 -7.69 -18.64 -24.74
C ARG A 21 -8.47 -17.37 -24.37
N PRO A 22 -8.45 -16.93 -23.10
CA PRO A 22 -9.07 -15.67 -22.66
C PRO A 22 -8.86 -14.46 -23.58
N HIS A 23 -7.65 -14.21 -24.09
CA HIS A 23 -7.41 -13.09 -25.00
C HIS A 23 -8.13 -13.22 -26.36
N HIS A 24 -8.38 -14.45 -26.84
CA HIS A 24 -9.21 -14.66 -28.04
C HIS A 24 -10.67 -14.25 -27.81
N LEU A 25 -11.19 -14.42 -26.59
CA LEU A 25 -12.54 -13.98 -26.25
C LEU A 25 -12.67 -12.46 -26.29
N VAL A 26 -11.63 -11.74 -25.83
CA VAL A 26 -11.59 -10.27 -25.90
C VAL A 26 -11.58 -9.80 -27.35
N ILE A 27 -10.76 -10.41 -28.21
CA ILE A 27 -10.73 -10.10 -29.65
C ILE A 27 -12.08 -10.42 -30.30
N GLY A 28 -12.65 -11.59 -30.03
CA GLY A 28 -13.95 -12.00 -30.57
C GLY A 28 -15.08 -11.04 -30.19
N LEU A 29 -15.13 -10.60 -28.93
CA LEU A 29 -16.08 -9.59 -28.46
C LEU A 29 -15.86 -8.25 -29.18
N GLY A 30 -14.61 -7.80 -29.30
CA GLY A 30 -14.28 -6.57 -30.01
C GLY A 30 -14.72 -6.59 -31.47
N ILE A 31 -14.46 -7.69 -32.18
CA ILE A 31 -14.89 -7.89 -33.57
C ILE A 31 -16.42 -7.88 -33.66
N ALA A 32 -17.12 -8.56 -32.75
CA ALA A 32 -18.58 -8.57 -32.74
C ALA A 32 -19.17 -7.16 -32.57
N VAL A 33 -18.63 -6.37 -31.64
CA VAL A 33 -19.07 -4.98 -31.41
C VAL A 33 -18.73 -4.08 -32.61
N ALA A 34 -17.56 -4.25 -33.21
CA ALA A 34 -17.14 -3.50 -34.39
C ALA A 34 -18.01 -3.81 -35.61
N VAL A 35 -18.29 -5.09 -35.88
CA VAL A 35 -19.18 -5.53 -36.96
C VAL A 35 -20.59 -5.00 -36.73
N PHE A 36 -21.11 -5.10 -35.49
CA PHE A 36 -22.40 -4.51 -35.15
C PHE A 36 -22.43 -3.01 -35.47
N THR A 37 -21.42 -2.25 -35.04
CA THR A 37 -21.30 -0.80 -35.29
C THR A 37 -21.23 -0.47 -36.78
N ALA A 38 -20.48 -1.23 -37.57
CA ALA A 38 -20.36 -1.03 -39.02
C ALA A 38 -21.69 -1.34 -39.74
N LEU A 39 -22.33 -2.47 -39.40
CA LEU A 39 -23.63 -2.85 -39.97
C LEU A 39 -24.72 -1.85 -39.60
N SER A 40 -24.68 -1.30 -38.39
CA SER A 40 -25.60 -0.25 -37.94
C SER A 40 -25.47 1.02 -38.81
N GLY A 41 -24.24 1.45 -39.12
CA GLY A 41 -24.00 2.57 -40.03
C GLY A 41 -24.42 2.33 -41.48
N ILE A 42 -24.27 1.09 -41.97
CA ILE A 42 -24.78 0.70 -43.29
C ILE A 42 -26.30 0.72 -43.29
N ALA A 43 -26.94 0.15 -42.26
CA ALA A 43 -28.38 0.14 -42.13
C ALA A 43 -28.95 1.56 -42.12
N SER A 44 -28.38 2.49 -41.35
CA SER A 44 -28.85 3.87 -41.32
C SER A 44 -28.72 4.56 -42.69
N ALA A 45 -27.63 4.34 -43.42
CA ALA A 45 -27.42 4.90 -44.76
C ALA A 45 -28.32 4.27 -45.84
N VAL A 46 -28.69 2.99 -45.70
CA VAL A 46 -29.54 2.28 -46.67
C VAL A 46 -31.02 2.59 -46.45
N PHE A 47 -31.46 2.68 -45.20
CA PHE A 47 -32.86 2.87 -44.88
C PHE A 47 -33.27 4.34 -44.83
N ASP A 48 -32.34 5.26 -44.50
CA ASP A 48 -32.51 6.73 -44.50
C ASP A 48 -33.89 7.22 -44.02
N GLN A 49 -34.34 6.69 -42.88
CA GLN A 49 -35.68 6.95 -42.36
C GLN A 49 -35.67 8.14 -41.41
N HIS A 50 -36.50 9.13 -41.71
CA HIS A 50 -36.67 10.35 -40.93
C HIS A 50 -37.83 10.22 -39.93
N ASP A 51 -37.83 11.07 -38.91
CA ASP A 51 -38.94 11.21 -37.97
C ASP A 51 -39.75 12.44 -38.38
N GLU A 52 -41.03 12.27 -38.70
CA GLU A 52 -41.92 13.38 -39.08
C GLU A 52 -42.46 14.19 -37.89
N SER A 53 -42.10 13.84 -36.65
CA SER A 53 -42.52 14.58 -35.46
C SER A 53 -42.04 16.04 -35.47
N SER A 54 -42.97 16.97 -35.21
CA SER A 54 -42.66 18.39 -34.98
C SER A 54 -41.79 18.66 -33.74
N VAL A 55 -41.63 17.68 -32.85
CA VAL A 55 -40.81 17.75 -31.64
C VAL A 55 -39.84 16.59 -31.66
N THR A 56 -38.67 16.78 -32.27
CA THR A 56 -37.57 15.82 -32.37
C THR A 56 -36.30 16.55 -32.80
N ARG A 57 -35.18 15.83 -32.92
CA ARG A 57 -33.96 16.33 -33.57
C ARG A 57 -33.50 15.40 -34.68
N GLU A 58 -32.95 15.99 -35.74
CA GLU A 58 -32.22 15.24 -36.76
C GLU A 58 -30.83 14.85 -36.23
N VAL A 59 -30.50 13.55 -36.27
CA VAL A 59 -29.27 13.01 -35.65
C VAL A 59 -27.99 13.51 -36.33
N PHE A 60 -27.99 13.56 -37.67
CA PHE A 60 -26.86 14.04 -38.48
C PHE A 60 -27.23 15.29 -39.30
N GLY A 61 -28.13 16.12 -38.77
CA GLY A 61 -28.54 17.36 -39.42
C GLY A 61 -27.35 18.28 -39.69
N ASN A 62 -27.27 18.85 -40.89
CA ASN A 62 -26.15 19.70 -41.34
C ASN A 62 -24.75 19.00 -41.29
N ILE A 63 -24.67 17.68 -41.18
CA ILE A 63 -23.39 16.93 -41.24
C ILE A 63 -23.20 16.34 -42.66
N PRO A 64 -22.08 16.64 -43.35
CA PRO A 64 -21.82 16.11 -44.68
C PRO A 64 -21.73 14.58 -44.73
N THR A 65 -22.26 13.96 -45.78
CA THR A 65 -22.20 12.49 -45.98
C THR A 65 -20.80 11.89 -45.84
N PRO A 66 -19.71 12.49 -46.38
CA PRO A 66 -18.37 11.96 -46.16
C PRO A 66 -17.97 11.85 -44.68
N ALA A 67 -18.43 12.77 -43.83
CA ALA A 67 -18.17 12.74 -42.39
C ALA A 67 -18.93 11.59 -41.70
N LYS A 68 -20.18 11.33 -42.11
CA LYS A 68 -20.96 10.18 -41.61
C LYS A 68 -20.28 8.86 -41.97
N VAL A 69 -19.84 8.71 -43.23
CA VAL A 69 -19.11 7.52 -43.70
C VAL A 69 -17.81 7.34 -42.93
N ALA A 70 -17.05 8.42 -42.72
CA ALA A 70 -15.82 8.38 -41.93
C ALA A 70 -16.08 7.93 -40.48
N PHE A 71 -17.11 8.45 -39.83
CA PHE A 71 -17.50 8.07 -38.47
C PHE A 71 -17.78 6.55 -38.36
N TYR A 72 -18.66 6.02 -39.21
CA TYR A 72 -19.02 4.59 -39.20
C TYR A 72 -17.91 3.66 -39.73
N SER A 73 -16.86 4.19 -40.34
CA SER A 73 -15.69 3.40 -40.78
C SER A 73 -14.57 3.40 -39.73
N VAL A 74 -14.27 4.55 -39.13
CA VAL A 74 -13.16 4.71 -38.17
C VAL A 74 -13.50 4.06 -36.82
N LEU A 75 -14.74 4.20 -36.34
CA LEU A 75 -15.13 3.71 -35.02
C LEU A 75 -14.99 2.18 -34.87
N PRO A 76 -15.47 1.34 -35.80
CA PRO A 76 -15.23 -0.11 -35.78
C PRO A 76 -13.74 -0.48 -35.77
N LEU A 77 -12.91 0.23 -36.54
CA LEU A 77 -11.46 -0.02 -36.60
C LEU A 77 -10.79 0.29 -35.24
N LEU A 78 -11.20 1.38 -34.58
CA LEU A 78 -10.71 1.72 -33.24
C LEU A 78 -11.18 0.71 -32.19
N ILE A 79 -12.41 0.18 -32.30
CA ILE A 79 -12.91 -0.87 -31.41
C ILE A 79 -12.07 -2.14 -31.55
N ILE A 80 -11.75 -2.56 -32.78
CA ILE A 80 -10.87 -3.71 -33.03
C ILE A 80 -9.47 -3.44 -32.47
N TRP A 81 -8.89 -2.28 -32.76
CA TRP A 81 -7.58 -1.88 -32.24
C TRP A 81 -7.54 -1.89 -30.70
N GLY A 82 -8.58 -1.34 -30.06
CA GLY A 82 -8.72 -1.35 -28.60
C GLY A 82 -8.83 -2.77 -28.04
N ALA A 83 -9.62 -3.63 -28.68
CA ALA A 83 -9.76 -5.04 -28.29
C ALA A 83 -8.44 -5.81 -28.41
N VAL A 84 -7.64 -5.56 -29.46
CA VAL A 84 -6.29 -6.13 -29.60
C VAL A 84 -5.38 -5.66 -28.47
N ASN A 85 -5.40 -4.38 -28.11
CA ASN A 85 -4.59 -3.88 -26.99
C ASN A 85 -5.00 -4.49 -25.64
N PHE A 86 -6.30 -4.62 -25.36
CA PHE A 86 -6.77 -5.35 -24.18
C PHE A 86 -6.40 -6.82 -24.21
N ALA A 87 -6.47 -7.47 -25.37
CA ALA A 87 -6.09 -8.86 -25.55
C ALA A 87 -4.59 -9.07 -25.29
N ASN A 88 -3.73 -8.12 -25.69
CA ASN A 88 -2.30 -8.15 -25.37
C ASN A 88 -2.04 -8.05 -23.86
N ARG A 89 -2.85 -7.26 -23.12
CA ARG A 89 -2.79 -7.23 -21.65
C ARG A 89 -3.21 -8.56 -21.03
N VAL A 90 -4.31 -9.14 -21.50
CA VAL A 90 -4.74 -10.47 -21.06
C VAL A 90 -3.66 -11.51 -21.33
N LYS A 91 -3.00 -11.45 -22.49
CA LYS A 91 -1.87 -12.31 -22.83
C LYS A 91 -0.70 -12.14 -21.84
N ASN A 92 -0.42 -10.91 -21.39
CA ASN A 92 0.57 -10.67 -20.34
C ASN A 92 0.15 -11.28 -18.99
N TRP A 93 -1.11 -11.16 -18.58
CA TRP A 93 -1.58 -11.78 -17.32
C TRP A 93 -1.47 -13.30 -17.38
N GLN A 94 -1.64 -13.91 -18.56
CA GLN A 94 -1.52 -15.35 -18.77
C GLN A 94 -0.10 -15.92 -18.65
N ARG A 95 0.92 -15.06 -18.48
CA ARG A 95 2.30 -15.50 -18.17
C ARG A 95 2.42 -16.01 -16.74
N GLY A 96 1.56 -15.53 -15.84
CA GLY A 96 1.63 -15.88 -14.43
C GLY A 96 1.12 -17.29 -14.11
N GLN A 97 1.51 -17.78 -12.95
CA GLN A 97 1.09 -19.07 -12.41
C GLN A 97 -0.44 -19.19 -12.27
N PRO A 98 -0.98 -20.43 -12.30
CA PRO A 98 -2.39 -20.67 -12.05
C PRO A 98 -2.84 -20.15 -10.68
N ASP A 99 -4.04 -19.59 -10.63
CA ASP A 99 -4.72 -19.16 -9.40
C ASP A 99 -6.22 -19.38 -9.58
N ASN A 100 -6.82 -20.17 -8.67
CA ASN A 100 -8.20 -20.60 -8.80
C ASN A 100 -9.16 -19.50 -8.36
N ARG A 101 -9.69 -18.75 -9.34
CA ARG A 101 -10.75 -17.77 -9.12
C ARG A 101 -12.07 -18.18 -9.76
N ALA A 102 -12.37 -19.49 -9.80
CA ALA A 102 -13.63 -19.99 -10.33
C ALA A 102 -14.85 -19.36 -9.62
N THR A 103 -15.88 -19.06 -10.41
CA THR A 103 -17.18 -18.66 -9.86
C THR A 103 -17.93 -19.93 -9.47
N THR A 104 -18.32 -20.02 -8.20
CA THR A 104 -19.08 -21.14 -7.64
C THR A 104 -20.41 -20.63 -7.09
N ALA A 105 -21.39 -21.51 -6.89
CA ALA A 105 -22.66 -21.12 -6.27
C ALA A 105 -22.47 -20.47 -4.89
N ALA A 106 -21.45 -20.89 -4.14
CA ALA A 106 -21.14 -20.38 -2.80
C ALA A 106 -20.51 -18.98 -2.80
N ASN A 107 -19.85 -18.55 -3.89
CA ASN A 107 -19.16 -17.25 -3.95
C ASN A 107 -19.79 -16.24 -4.90
N ALA A 108 -20.68 -16.67 -5.81
CA ALA A 108 -21.28 -15.79 -6.83
C ALA A 108 -21.99 -14.57 -6.23
N SER A 109 -22.76 -14.76 -5.15
CA SER A 109 -23.46 -13.67 -4.45
C SER A 109 -22.49 -12.65 -3.85
N ARG A 110 -21.44 -13.11 -3.15
CA ARG A 110 -20.41 -12.23 -2.58
C ARG A 110 -19.65 -11.45 -3.65
N ARG A 111 -19.28 -12.11 -4.76
CA ARG A 111 -18.62 -11.45 -5.90
C ARG A 111 -19.51 -10.39 -6.55
N MET A 112 -20.78 -10.69 -6.74
CA MET A 112 -21.74 -9.71 -7.28
C MET A 112 -21.93 -8.53 -6.31
N HIS A 113 -21.99 -8.80 -5.00
CA HIS A 113 -22.02 -7.77 -3.99
C HIS A 113 -20.77 -6.87 -4.06
N ASP A 114 -19.58 -7.44 -4.24
CA ASP A 114 -18.33 -6.68 -4.35
C ASP A 114 -18.27 -5.81 -5.60
N VAL A 115 -18.67 -6.34 -6.77
CA VAL A 115 -18.84 -5.54 -7.99
C VAL A 115 -19.84 -4.42 -7.76
N ARG A 116 -21.00 -4.72 -7.15
CA ARG A 116 -22.01 -3.71 -6.83
C ARG A 116 -21.42 -2.59 -5.96
N ARG A 117 -20.64 -2.91 -4.92
CA ARG A 117 -19.98 -1.89 -4.08
C ARG A 117 -19.07 -0.97 -4.91
N GLY A 118 -18.41 -1.49 -5.93
CA GLY A 118 -17.60 -0.73 -6.88
C GLY A 118 -18.44 0.15 -7.81
N LEU A 119 -19.45 -0.42 -8.49
CA LEU A 119 -20.33 0.30 -9.42
C LEU A 119 -21.11 1.43 -8.74
N TYR A 120 -21.46 1.27 -7.46
CA TYR A 120 -22.11 2.31 -6.66
C TYR A 120 -21.11 3.25 -5.95
N MET A 121 -19.82 3.20 -6.29
CA MET A 121 -18.75 4.05 -5.74
C MET A 121 -18.58 3.98 -4.21
N GLN A 122 -19.13 2.95 -3.54
CA GLN A 122 -19.11 2.81 -2.08
C GLN A 122 -17.69 2.65 -1.53
N THR A 123 -16.81 1.93 -2.24
CA THR A 123 -15.42 1.75 -1.84
C THR A 123 -14.61 3.04 -1.95
N LEU A 124 -14.94 3.91 -2.92
CA LEU A 124 -14.33 5.23 -3.06
C LEU A 124 -14.84 6.23 -2.01
N LEU A 125 -16.10 6.13 -1.59
CA LEU A 125 -16.72 6.97 -0.56
C LEU A 125 -16.11 6.82 0.84
N ARG A 126 -15.27 5.80 1.08
CA ARG A 126 -14.38 5.73 2.26
C ARG A 126 -13.52 6.98 2.43
N GLU A 127 -13.28 7.73 1.35
CA GLU A 127 -12.85 9.14 1.41
C GLU A 127 -13.87 10.00 0.62
N PRO A 128 -14.79 10.70 1.31
CA PRO A 128 -15.95 11.34 0.68
C PRO A 128 -15.59 12.28 -0.47
N GLY A 129 -14.56 13.13 -0.28
CA GLY A 129 -14.14 14.08 -1.31
C GLY A 129 -13.70 13.43 -2.63
N ALA A 130 -13.02 12.28 -2.57
CA ALA A 130 -12.64 11.55 -3.78
C ALA A 130 -13.81 10.74 -4.37
N GLY A 131 -14.67 10.19 -3.52
CA GLY A 131 -15.83 9.39 -3.92
C GLY A 131 -16.93 10.21 -4.60
N ILE A 132 -17.28 11.37 -4.06
CA ILE A 132 -18.29 12.28 -4.65
C ILE A 132 -17.78 12.79 -6.00
N MET A 133 -16.54 13.27 -6.06
CA MET A 133 -15.91 13.73 -7.30
C MET A 133 -15.95 12.64 -8.39
N HIS A 134 -15.56 11.40 -8.08
CA HIS A 134 -15.67 10.30 -9.06
C HIS A 134 -17.11 9.94 -9.39
N SER A 135 -18.06 10.06 -8.45
CA SER A 135 -19.48 9.82 -8.73
C SER A 135 -20.04 10.82 -9.73
N LEU A 136 -19.63 12.09 -9.64
CA LEU A 136 -19.96 13.15 -10.60
C LEU A 136 -19.30 12.96 -11.97
N ILE A 137 -18.31 12.07 -12.09
CA ILE A 137 -17.73 11.69 -13.38
C ILE A 137 -18.42 10.43 -13.89
N TYR A 138 -18.43 9.37 -13.08
CA TYR A 138 -18.85 8.03 -13.48
C TYR A 138 -20.32 7.95 -13.83
N PHE A 139 -21.25 8.36 -12.95
CA PHE A 139 -22.68 8.23 -13.25
C PHE A 139 -23.09 9.10 -14.43
N PRO A 140 -22.69 10.39 -14.49
CA PRO A 140 -23.00 11.21 -15.66
C PRO A 140 -22.38 10.68 -16.95
N PHE A 141 -21.16 10.14 -16.93
CA PHE A 141 -20.56 9.52 -18.11
C PHE A 141 -21.35 8.31 -18.61
N ILE A 142 -21.84 7.44 -17.71
CA ILE A 142 -22.72 6.31 -18.08
C ILE A 142 -24.07 6.81 -18.62
N VAL A 143 -24.64 7.86 -18.03
CA VAL A 143 -25.88 8.48 -18.54
C VAL A 143 -25.65 9.07 -19.93
N LEU A 144 -24.56 9.81 -20.15
CA LEU A 144 -24.21 10.38 -21.45
C LEU A 144 -23.96 9.29 -22.50
N LEU A 145 -23.30 8.19 -22.13
CA LEU A 145 -23.17 7.03 -23.01
C LEU A 145 -24.55 6.46 -23.37
N GLY A 146 -25.45 6.32 -22.38
CA GLY A 146 -26.83 5.90 -22.60
C GLY A 146 -27.62 6.85 -23.52
N VAL A 147 -27.44 8.16 -23.36
CA VAL A 147 -28.01 9.21 -24.21
C VAL A 147 -27.52 9.07 -25.66
N THR A 148 -26.23 8.88 -25.87
CA THR A 148 -25.66 8.64 -27.21
C THR A 148 -26.15 7.32 -27.82
N THR A 149 -26.16 6.23 -27.05
CA THR A 149 -26.66 4.92 -27.53
C THR A 149 -28.15 4.96 -27.85
N THR A 150 -28.97 5.63 -27.03
CA THR A 150 -30.41 5.77 -27.28
C THR A 150 -30.69 6.54 -28.57
N LEU A 151 -29.92 7.60 -28.82
CA LEU A 151 -29.98 8.36 -30.07
C LEU A 151 -29.69 7.46 -31.27
N GLU A 152 -28.62 6.69 -31.17
CA GLU A 152 -28.14 5.83 -32.25
C GLU A 152 -29.12 4.69 -32.55
N ILE A 153 -29.71 4.09 -31.51
CA ILE A 153 -30.81 3.11 -31.67
C ILE A 153 -31.99 3.77 -32.38
N ASN A 154 -32.47 4.93 -31.91
CA ASN A 154 -33.58 5.62 -32.55
C ASN A 154 -33.28 6.00 -34.01
N HIS A 155 -32.04 6.38 -34.32
CA HIS A 155 -31.62 6.69 -35.68
C HIS A 155 -31.80 5.52 -36.63
N GLN A 156 -31.49 4.30 -36.17
CA GLN A 156 -31.55 3.07 -36.96
C GLN A 156 -32.92 2.42 -37.03
N LEU A 157 -33.82 2.75 -36.10
CA LEU A 157 -35.15 2.17 -36.09
C LEU A 157 -35.98 2.66 -37.29
N PRO A 158 -36.84 1.77 -37.83
CA PRO A 158 -37.86 2.17 -38.78
C PRO A 158 -38.77 3.28 -38.23
N GLU A 159 -39.29 4.12 -39.12
CA GLU A 159 -40.09 5.32 -38.83
C GLU A 159 -41.29 5.03 -37.93
N ASP A 160 -41.97 3.90 -38.14
CA ASP A 160 -43.15 3.48 -37.37
C ASP A 160 -42.85 3.13 -35.90
N ILE A 161 -41.57 2.90 -35.56
CA ILE A 161 -41.13 2.53 -34.21
C ILE A 161 -40.04 3.44 -33.63
N LYS A 162 -39.74 4.57 -34.28
CA LYS A 162 -38.95 5.65 -33.67
C LYS A 162 -39.68 6.16 -32.42
N PHE A 163 -38.94 6.47 -31.37
CA PHE A 163 -39.49 6.77 -30.05
C PHE A 163 -38.95 8.06 -29.41
N LEU A 164 -37.86 8.64 -29.93
CA LEU A 164 -37.31 9.92 -29.45
C LEU A 164 -38.04 11.11 -30.07
N HIS A 165 -39.33 11.23 -29.79
CA HIS A 165 -40.15 12.37 -30.21
C HIS A 165 -41.05 12.87 -29.07
N GLY A 166 -41.61 14.08 -29.22
CA GLY A 166 -42.51 14.69 -28.25
C GLY A 166 -41.89 14.80 -26.85
N ARG A 167 -42.63 14.35 -25.83
CA ARG A 167 -42.19 14.41 -24.44
C ARG A 167 -41.00 13.50 -24.13
N VAL A 168 -40.81 12.42 -24.90
CA VAL A 168 -39.68 11.50 -24.71
C VAL A 168 -38.39 12.20 -25.12
N TYR A 169 -38.39 12.88 -26.26
CA TYR A 169 -37.27 13.72 -26.71
C TYR A 169 -36.93 14.83 -25.70
N GLN A 170 -37.94 15.52 -25.19
CA GLN A 170 -37.75 16.58 -24.19
C GLN A 170 -37.10 16.06 -22.90
N GLY A 171 -37.57 14.92 -22.37
CA GLY A 171 -36.96 14.28 -21.21
C GLY A 171 -35.53 13.81 -21.49
N TYR A 172 -35.30 13.23 -22.67
CA TYR A 172 -33.97 12.83 -23.16
C TYR A 172 -32.98 14.00 -23.19
N SER A 173 -33.39 15.14 -23.76
CA SER A 173 -32.58 16.36 -23.85
C SER A 173 -32.21 16.91 -22.46
N ALA A 174 -33.20 17.00 -21.56
CA ALA A 174 -32.97 17.47 -20.19
C ALA A 174 -32.04 16.55 -19.38
N ILE A 175 -32.19 15.22 -19.53
CA ILE A 175 -31.30 14.24 -18.89
C ILE A 175 -29.87 14.36 -19.44
N GLY A 176 -29.73 14.51 -20.75
CA GLY A 176 -28.43 14.72 -21.41
C GLY A 176 -27.71 15.96 -20.89
N ASP A 177 -28.40 17.10 -20.85
CA ASP A 177 -27.83 18.36 -20.37
C ASP A 177 -27.47 18.32 -18.87
N LEU A 178 -28.35 17.76 -18.03
CA LEU A 178 -28.08 17.61 -16.61
C LEU A 178 -26.86 16.70 -16.37
N ALA A 179 -26.75 15.59 -17.09
CA ALA A 179 -25.59 14.72 -17.02
C ALA A 179 -24.33 15.45 -17.52
N GLY A 180 -24.42 16.17 -18.64
CA GLY A 180 -23.30 16.95 -19.19
C GLY A 180 -22.71 17.94 -18.20
N ILE A 181 -23.55 18.71 -17.48
CA ILE A 181 -23.06 19.69 -16.51
C ILE A 181 -22.48 19.02 -15.27
N LEU A 182 -23.12 17.97 -14.74
CA LEU A 182 -22.58 17.21 -13.61
C LEU A 182 -21.23 16.58 -13.95
N PHE A 183 -21.08 16.04 -15.16
CA PHE A 183 -19.83 15.51 -15.69
C PHE A 183 -18.74 16.58 -15.73
N LEU A 184 -19.02 17.77 -16.28
CA LEU A 184 -18.05 18.87 -16.32
C LEU A 184 -17.66 19.36 -14.93
N VAL A 185 -18.60 19.43 -13.98
CA VAL A 185 -18.30 19.76 -12.58
C VAL A 185 -17.38 18.71 -11.96
N GLY A 186 -17.65 17.42 -12.18
CA GLY A 186 -16.81 16.32 -11.71
C GLY A 186 -15.39 16.37 -12.28
N ILE A 187 -15.25 16.58 -13.59
CA ILE A 187 -13.95 16.69 -14.26
C ILE A 187 -13.21 17.96 -13.81
N GLY A 188 -13.89 19.10 -13.70
CA GLY A 188 -13.32 20.34 -13.20
C GLY A 188 -12.78 20.18 -11.78
N TRP A 189 -13.54 19.51 -10.90
CA TRP A 189 -13.07 19.16 -9.55
C TRP A 189 -11.86 18.23 -9.62
N ALA A 190 -11.84 17.20 -10.48
CA ALA A 190 -10.68 16.33 -10.65
C ALA A 190 -9.42 17.08 -11.12
N ILE A 191 -9.56 18.06 -12.02
CA ILE A 191 -8.46 18.93 -12.47
C ILE A 191 -7.95 19.77 -11.29
N VAL A 192 -8.82 20.46 -10.56
CA VAL A 192 -8.43 21.28 -9.38
C VAL A 192 -7.75 20.43 -8.31
N ARG A 193 -8.28 19.23 -8.05
CA ARG A 193 -7.74 18.32 -7.03
C ARG A 193 -6.38 17.70 -7.42
N ARG A 194 -6.01 17.76 -8.70
CA ARG A 194 -4.75 17.19 -9.22
C ARG A 194 -3.71 18.27 -9.53
N TYR A 195 -4.11 19.37 -10.15
CA TYR A 195 -3.24 20.44 -10.66
C TYR A 195 -3.46 21.79 -9.97
N GLY A 196 -4.51 21.94 -9.17
CA GLY A 196 -4.79 23.17 -8.44
C GLY A 196 -3.87 23.39 -7.22
N PRO A 197 -4.22 24.39 -6.39
CA PRO A 197 -3.44 24.78 -5.22
C PRO A 197 -3.16 23.62 -4.25
N ARG A 198 -2.02 23.68 -3.55
CA ARG A 198 -1.54 22.62 -2.62
C ARG A 198 -2.61 22.18 -1.61
N ARG A 199 -3.44 23.09 -1.11
CA ARG A 199 -4.55 22.79 -0.17
C ARG A 199 -5.58 21.77 -0.69
N PHE A 200 -5.77 21.69 -2.01
CA PHE A 200 -6.72 20.77 -2.65
C PHE A 200 -6.06 19.51 -3.22
N ARG A 201 -4.73 19.41 -3.14
CA ARG A 201 -3.92 18.39 -3.80
C ARG A 201 -3.19 17.53 -2.76
N PRO A 202 -3.78 16.40 -2.36
CA PRO A 202 -3.17 15.50 -1.39
C PRO A 202 -1.78 15.04 -1.81
N TYR A 203 -0.84 14.96 -0.85
CA TYR A 203 0.56 14.60 -1.07
C TYR A 203 0.73 13.38 -1.98
N ARG A 204 0.01 12.29 -1.68
CA ARG A 204 0.03 11.04 -2.46
C ARG A 204 -0.33 11.18 -3.94
N ILE A 205 -1.11 12.19 -4.32
CA ILE A 205 -1.45 12.49 -5.73
C ILE A 205 -0.45 13.46 -6.33
N ARG A 206 0.04 14.41 -5.53
CA ARG A 206 1.04 15.40 -5.93
C ARG A 206 2.31 14.76 -6.49
N ILE A 207 2.83 13.75 -5.81
CA ILE A 207 4.10 13.10 -6.15
C ILE A 207 4.00 12.10 -7.31
N LYS A 208 2.78 11.81 -7.80
CA LYS A 208 2.54 10.87 -8.92
C LYS A 208 1.68 11.48 -10.04
N SER A 209 1.64 12.80 -10.13
CA SER A 209 1.02 13.45 -11.29
C SER A 209 1.98 13.36 -12.49
N LYS A 210 1.43 13.06 -13.66
CA LYS A 210 2.15 12.74 -14.90
C LYS A 210 1.44 13.41 -16.07
N PRO A 211 2.11 13.67 -17.21
CA PRO A 211 1.49 14.32 -18.38
C PRO A 211 0.26 13.57 -18.91
N GLU A 212 0.27 12.23 -18.89
CA GLU A 212 -0.87 11.42 -19.31
C GLU A 212 -2.15 11.70 -18.51
N HIS A 213 -2.05 12.08 -17.23
CA HIS A 213 -3.21 12.45 -16.43
C HIS A 213 -3.84 13.77 -16.91
N ALA A 214 -3.02 14.70 -17.42
CA ALA A 214 -3.50 15.96 -17.98
C ALA A 214 -4.17 15.69 -19.34
N ALA A 215 -3.59 14.82 -20.15
CA ALA A 215 -4.20 14.38 -21.41
C ALA A 215 -5.56 13.69 -21.17
N ILE A 216 -5.66 12.76 -20.22
CA ILE A 216 -6.92 12.08 -19.89
C ILE A 216 -7.99 13.09 -19.44
N LEU A 217 -7.67 13.95 -18.46
CA LEU A 217 -8.64 14.92 -17.95
C LEU A 217 -9.00 15.97 -19.00
N GLY A 218 -8.03 16.39 -19.82
CA GLY A 218 -8.25 17.33 -20.92
C GLY A 218 -9.17 16.77 -22.00
N VAL A 219 -8.95 15.51 -22.43
CA VAL A 219 -9.83 14.84 -23.39
C VAL A 219 -11.24 14.67 -22.83
N LEU A 220 -11.39 14.23 -21.59
CA LEU A 220 -12.70 14.11 -20.95
C LEU A 220 -13.41 15.47 -20.83
N PHE A 221 -12.68 16.52 -20.44
CA PHE A 221 -13.22 17.87 -20.40
C PHE A 221 -13.65 18.36 -21.80
N ALA A 222 -12.80 18.13 -22.81
CA ALA A 222 -13.08 18.48 -24.20
C ALA A 222 -14.33 17.78 -24.72
N ILE A 223 -14.54 16.48 -24.44
CA ILE A 223 -15.77 15.76 -24.81
C ILE A 223 -17.02 16.46 -24.27
N GLY A 224 -17.01 16.84 -22.99
CA GLY A 224 -18.15 17.53 -22.37
C GLY A 224 -18.41 18.92 -22.98
N ILE A 225 -17.37 19.74 -23.12
CA ILE A 225 -17.49 21.10 -23.67
C ILE A 225 -17.90 21.08 -25.14
N THR A 226 -17.29 20.21 -25.94
CA THR A 226 -17.60 20.10 -27.37
C THR A 226 -19.00 19.57 -27.62
N GLY A 227 -19.53 18.71 -26.73
CA GLY A 227 -20.92 18.24 -26.79
C GLY A 227 -21.92 19.40 -26.61
N PHE A 228 -21.71 20.25 -25.60
CA PHE A 228 -22.54 21.46 -25.43
C PHE A 228 -22.36 22.46 -26.57
N GLY A 229 -21.15 22.63 -27.09
CA GLY A 229 -20.89 23.49 -28.24
C GLY A 229 -21.64 23.02 -29.49
N ALA A 230 -21.61 21.71 -29.77
CA ALA A 230 -22.36 21.13 -30.89
C ALA A 230 -23.87 21.34 -30.71
N GLU A 231 -24.41 21.07 -29.52
CA GLU A 231 -25.84 21.27 -29.25
C GLU A 231 -26.27 22.75 -29.32
N MET A 232 -25.45 23.66 -28.78
CA MET A 232 -25.65 25.12 -28.85
C MET A 232 -25.80 25.60 -30.29
N PHE A 233 -24.84 25.27 -31.16
CA PHE A 233 -24.89 25.68 -32.56
C PHE A 233 -25.97 24.94 -33.36
N ARG A 234 -26.32 23.70 -32.98
CA ARG A 234 -27.44 22.97 -33.56
C ARG A 234 -28.75 23.70 -33.29
N ILE A 235 -29.06 24.00 -32.03
CA ILE A 235 -30.32 24.67 -31.65
C ILE A 235 -30.45 26.04 -32.32
N ALA A 236 -29.36 26.82 -32.36
CA ALA A 236 -29.35 28.11 -33.04
C ALA A 236 -29.56 27.98 -34.56
N LEU A 237 -28.93 27.00 -35.21
CA LEU A 237 -29.10 26.74 -36.65
C LEU A 237 -30.56 26.44 -37.03
N TYR A 238 -31.31 25.77 -36.17
CA TYR A 238 -32.72 25.43 -36.41
C TYR A 238 -33.71 26.49 -35.88
N GLY A 239 -33.25 27.69 -35.53
CA GLY A 239 -34.12 28.81 -35.16
C GLY A 239 -34.75 28.70 -33.76
N THR A 240 -34.03 28.11 -32.80
CA THR A 240 -34.36 28.11 -31.36
C THR A 240 -35.81 27.73 -30.99
N PRO A 241 -36.35 26.60 -31.51
CA PRO A 241 -37.74 26.23 -31.29
C PRO A 241 -38.07 25.98 -29.80
N ASP A 242 -39.30 26.28 -29.40
CA ASP A 242 -39.73 26.29 -28.00
C ASP A 242 -39.50 24.97 -27.25
N PHE A 243 -39.59 23.83 -27.95
CA PHE A 243 -39.40 22.53 -27.32
C PHE A 243 -37.95 22.25 -26.91
N GLU A 244 -36.97 22.98 -27.47
CA GLU A 244 -35.55 22.86 -27.11
C GLU A 244 -35.23 23.52 -25.77
N LYS A 245 -36.17 24.23 -25.13
CA LYS A 245 -36.03 24.73 -23.74
C LYS A 245 -35.73 23.61 -22.72
N TRP A 246 -35.99 22.36 -23.09
CA TRP A 246 -35.61 21.19 -22.29
C TRP A 246 -34.10 20.87 -22.38
N SER A 247 -33.38 21.38 -23.38
CA SER A 247 -31.92 21.51 -23.34
C SER A 247 -31.59 22.69 -22.41
N ILE A 248 -31.66 22.42 -21.10
CA ILE A 248 -31.54 23.42 -20.04
C ILE A 248 -30.21 24.20 -20.04
N ILE A 249 -29.17 23.65 -20.66
CA ILE A 249 -27.87 24.32 -20.86
C ILE A 249 -27.70 24.72 -22.32
N GLY A 250 -27.99 23.83 -23.27
CA GLY A 250 -27.79 24.10 -24.69
C GLY A 250 -28.68 25.24 -25.23
N TYR A 251 -29.93 25.36 -24.78
CA TYR A 251 -30.84 26.42 -25.22
C TYR A 251 -30.40 27.82 -24.78
N PRO A 252 -30.10 28.11 -23.49
CA PRO A 252 -29.53 29.39 -23.11
C PRO A 252 -28.25 29.73 -23.87
N LEU A 253 -27.37 28.76 -24.08
CA LEU A 253 -26.15 28.96 -24.86
C LEU A 253 -26.46 29.29 -26.33
N ALA A 254 -27.48 28.66 -26.94
CA ALA A 254 -27.87 28.90 -28.31
C ALA A 254 -28.33 30.36 -28.53
N THR A 255 -29.02 30.96 -27.54
CA THR A 255 -29.43 32.37 -27.62
C THR A 255 -28.27 33.36 -27.67
N LEU A 256 -27.06 32.96 -27.24
CA LEU A 256 -25.87 33.81 -27.30
C LEU A 256 -25.26 33.89 -28.71
N VAL A 257 -25.56 32.91 -29.56
CA VAL A 257 -25.01 32.80 -30.92
C VAL A 257 -26.10 32.91 -32.00
N ASP A 258 -27.35 33.14 -31.58
CA ASP A 258 -28.50 33.31 -32.45
C ASP A 258 -28.28 34.53 -33.37
N GLY A 259 -28.59 34.35 -34.66
CA GLY A 259 -28.32 35.37 -35.69
C GLY A 259 -26.87 35.49 -36.17
N SER A 260 -25.96 34.58 -35.81
CA SER A 260 -24.59 34.58 -36.39
C SER A 260 -24.54 34.09 -37.84
N ASP A 261 -23.70 34.72 -38.68
CA ASP A 261 -23.65 34.48 -40.13
C ASP A 261 -23.12 33.09 -40.55
N HIS A 262 -22.60 32.29 -39.61
CA HIS A 262 -21.88 31.04 -39.88
C HIS A 262 -22.32 29.86 -39.00
N LEU A 263 -23.57 29.86 -38.52
CA LEU A 263 -24.13 28.80 -37.66
C LEU A 263 -23.89 27.39 -38.21
N ALA A 264 -24.10 27.19 -39.52
CA ALA A 264 -23.90 25.89 -40.16
C ALA A 264 -22.45 25.40 -40.09
N GLY A 265 -21.48 26.29 -40.35
CA GLY A 265 -20.05 25.96 -40.28
C GLY A 265 -19.58 25.72 -38.85
N TRP A 266 -20.05 26.53 -37.90
CA TRP A 266 -19.75 26.34 -36.48
C TRP A 266 -20.31 25.03 -35.93
N HIS A 267 -21.57 24.70 -36.26
CA HIS A 267 -22.16 23.41 -35.88
C HIS A 267 -21.29 22.23 -36.36
N GLN A 268 -20.87 22.23 -37.63
CA GLN A 268 -19.98 21.20 -38.17
C GLN A 268 -18.63 21.18 -37.43
N GLY A 269 -18.01 22.34 -37.21
CA GLY A 269 -16.75 22.46 -36.50
C GLY A 269 -16.79 21.87 -35.08
N TRP A 270 -17.83 22.20 -34.32
CA TRP A 270 -18.03 21.66 -32.97
C TRP A 270 -18.39 20.18 -32.95
N TRP A 271 -19.16 19.71 -33.94
CA TRP A 271 -19.41 18.28 -34.14
C TRP A 271 -18.11 17.52 -34.40
N TYR A 272 -17.25 18.01 -35.31
CA TYR A 272 -15.94 17.40 -35.56
C TYR A 272 -15.07 17.41 -34.29
N ALA A 273 -15.03 18.52 -33.55
CA ALA A 273 -14.30 18.61 -32.30
C ALA A 273 -14.78 17.57 -31.27
N HIS A 274 -16.09 17.34 -31.19
CA HIS A 274 -16.68 16.33 -30.32
C HIS A 274 -16.28 14.90 -30.72
N ILE A 275 -16.43 14.57 -32.01
CA ILE A 275 -16.05 13.26 -32.53
C ILE A 275 -14.55 13.00 -32.38
N LEU A 276 -13.70 13.98 -32.67
CA LEU A 276 -12.25 13.87 -32.49
C LEU A 276 -11.89 13.68 -31.01
N SER A 277 -12.57 14.36 -30.09
CA SER A 277 -12.37 14.17 -28.64
C SER A 277 -12.79 12.77 -28.21
N PHE A 278 -13.89 12.24 -28.74
CA PHE A 278 -14.33 10.86 -28.49
C PHE A 278 -13.35 9.82 -29.07
N VAL A 279 -12.85 10.04 -30.29
CA VAL A 279 -11.80 9.20 -30.89
C VAL A 279 -10.54 9.22 -30.03
N ALA A 280 -10.10 10.39 -29.56
CA ALA A 280 -8.97 10.50 -28.65
C ALA A 280 -9.21 9.71 -27.35
N PHE A 281 -10.42 9.76 -26.79
CA PHE A 281 -10.79 8.94 -25.62
C PHE A 281 -10.64 7.44 -25.90
N LEU A 282 -11.14 6.94 -27.05
CA LEU A 282 -11.00 5.53 -27.41
C LEU A 282 -9.54 5.10 -27.61
N VAL A 283 -8.70 5.99 -28.15
CA VAL A 283 -7.26 5.74 -28.33
C VAL A 283 -6.53 5.67 -26.99
N ILE A 284 -6.78 6.60 -26.06
CA ILE A 284 -6.09 6.61 -24.76
C ILE A 284 -6.61 5.52 -23.81
N LEU A 285 -7.83 5.03 -24.01
CA LEU A 285 -8.48 4.09 -23.09
C LEU A 285 -7.67 2.81 -22.82
N PRO A 286 -7.21 2.05 -23.83
CA PRO A 286 -6.49 0.78 -23.58
C PRO A 286 -5.01 0.98 -23.20
N VAL A 287 -4.41 2.13 -23.56
CA VAL A 287 -2.97 2.40 -23.41
C VAL A 287 -2.62 3.25 -22.19
N THR A 288 -3.60 3.90 -21.55
CA THR A 288 -3.36 4.69 -20.32
C THR A 288 -4.02 4.04 -19.12
N MET A 289 -3.92 4.67 -17.94
CA MET A 289 -4.60 4.21 -16.72
C MET A 289 -6.14 4.20 -16.87
N LEU A 290 -6.72 4.86 -17.88
CA LEU A 290 -8.17 4.87 -18.09
C LEU A 290 -8.78 3.47 -18.31
N ARG A 291 -7.96 2.47 -18.65
CA ARG A 291 -8.33 1.04 -18.67
C ARG A 291 -8.92 0.53 -17.35
N HIS A 292 -8.67 1.21 -16.23
CA HIS A 292 -9.24 0.87 -14.93
C HIS A 292 -10.78 0.83 -14.92
N VAL A 293 -11.44 1.52 -15.86
CA VAL A 293 -12.89 1.41 -16.09
C VAL A 293 -13.33 -0.05 -16.31
N PHE A 294 -12.47 -0.88 -16.92
CA PHE A 294 -12.69 -2.30 -17.13
C PHE A 294 -11.96 -3.18 -16.11
N THR A 295 -10.69 -2.87 -15.83
CA THR A 295 -9.87 -3.74 -14.97
C THR A 295 -10.25 -3.65 -13.49
N SER A 296 -10.78 -2.51 -13.00
CA SER A 296 -11.20 -2.38 -11.60
C SER A 296 -12.43 -3.23 -11.26
N PRO A 297 -13.57 -3.16 -11.99
CA PRO A 297 -14.70 -4.04 -11.73
C PRO A 297 -14.34 -5.53 -11.88
N LEU A 298 -13.51 -5.87 -12.86
CA LEU A 298 -13.01 -7.22 -13.06
C LEU A 298 -12.20 -7.70 -11.83
N ASN A 299 -11.31 -6.84 -11.31
CA ASN A 299 -10.48 -7.19 -10.16
C ASN A 299 -11.32 -7.38 -8.89
N MET A 300 -12.33 -6.52 -8.70
CA MET A 300 -13.28 -6.64 -7.58
C MET A 300 -14.11 -7.93 -7.66
N TYR A 301 -14.58 -8.30 -8.86
CA TYR A 301 -15.27 -9.57 -9.08
C TYR A 301 -14.40 -10.78 -8.72
N LEU A 302 -13.10 -10.69 -8.98
CA LEU A 302 -12.12 -11.76 -8.78
C LEU A 302 -11.41 -11.70 -7.43
N ARG A 303 -11.91 -10.88 -6.48
CA ARG A 303 -11.33 -10.74 -5.15
C ARG A 303 -11.36 -12.05 -4.34
N ASP A 304 -12.49 -12.77 -4.36
CA ASP A 304 -12.68 -13.98 -3.55
C ASP A 304 -11.60 -15.03 -3.88
N ARG A 305 -11.01 -15.60 -2.82
CA ARG A 305 -9.94 -16.62 -2.84
C ARG A 305 -10.47 -17.97 -2.38
N ASP A 306 -9.73 -19.03 -2.68
CA ASP A 306 -9.93 -20.38 -2.17
C ASP A 306 -9.22 -20.64 -0.82
N ARG A 307 -8.84 -19.57 -0.12
CA ARG A 307 -8.21 -19.59 1.21
C ARG A 307 -8.79 -18.49 2.11
N PRO A 308 -8.73 -18.65 3.45
CA PRO A 308 -9.14 -17.61 4.40
C PRO A 308 -8.38 -16.29 4.21
N LYS A 309 -8.98 -15.18 4.67
CA LYS A 309 -8.44 -13.81 4.50
C LYS A 309 -7.02 -13.64 5.06
N GLY A 310 -6.74 -14.26 6.21
CA GLY A 310 -5.46 -14.19 6.93
C GLY A 310 -4.42 -15.23 6.50
N ALA A 311 -4.75 -16.14 5.59
CA ALA A 311 -3.85 -17.21 5.17
C ALA A 311 -2.92 -16.79 4.02
N MET A 312 -1.64 -17.17 4.09
CA MET A 312 -0.72 -17.14 2.93
C MET A 312 -1.06 -18.19 1.88
N LYS A 313 -0.55 -17.99 0.65
CA LYS A 313 -0.75 -18.92 -0.46
C LYS A 313 -0.03 -20.21 -0.10
N PRO A 314 -0.68 -21.39 -0.13
CA PRO A 314 0.00 -22.64 0.22
C PRO A 314 1.16 -22.90 -0.75
N LEU A 315 2.22 -23.51 -0.23
CA LEU A 315 3.22 -24.22 -1.03
C LEU A 315 2.98 -25.72 -0.85
N PRO A 316 3.38 -26.56 -1.83
CA PRO A 316 3.43 -28.01 -1.64
C PRO A 316 4.22 -28.40 -0.39
N ASN A 317 4.03 -29.62 0.11
CA ASN A 317 4.86 -30.15 1.18
C ASN A 317 6.31 -30.26 0.68
N LEU A 318 7.18 -29.39 1.18
CA LEU A 318 8.57 -29.28 0.79
C LEU A 318 9.45 -30.40 1.38
N MET A 319 8.92 -31.18 2.32
CA MET A 319 9.57 -32.39 2.81
C MET A 319 9.39 -33.57 1.85
N GLU A 320 8.42 -33.50 0.95
CA GLU A 320 8.08 -34.55 -0.02
C GLU A 320 8.27 -34.11 -1.48
N THR A 321 8.27 -32.80 -1.72
CA THR A 321 8.30 -32.21 -3.06
C THR A 321 9.52 -31.33 -3.22
N GLU A 322 10.36 -31.65 -4.20
CA GLU A 322 11.43 -30.76 -4.66
C GLU A 322 10.88 -29.78 -5.69
N LEU A 323 11.10 -28.49 -5.47
CA LEU A 323 10.78 -27.42 -6.41
C LEU A 323 12.08 -26.76 -6.87
N GLU A 324 12.15 -26.41 -8.15
CA GLU A 324 13.32 -25.73 -8.74
C GLU A 324 13.45 -24.27 -8.29
N SER A 325 12.34 -23.63 -7.90
CA SER A 325 12.30 -22.25 -7.43
C SER A 325 11.16 -22.04 -6.43
N PHE A 326 11.38 -21.15 -5.47
CA PHE A 326 10.42 -20.76 -4.45
C PHE A 326 10.10 -19.27 -4.53
N GLY A 327 8.84 -18.90 -4.29
CA GLY A 327 8.43 -17.50 -4.25
C GLY A 327 8.34 -16.86 -5.62
N ALA A 328 8.57 -15.55 -5.70
CA ALA A 328 8.49 -14.78 -6.93
C ALA A 328 9.67 -13.84 -7.14
N ALA A 329 10.32 -13.98 -8.30
CA ALA A 329 11.45 -13.15 -8.70
C ALA A 329 11.40 -12.73 -10.17
N THR A 330 10.69 -13.50 -10.99
CA THR A 330 10.29 -13.15 -12.36
C THR A 330 8.79 -12.87 -12.44
N ILE A 331 8.34 -12.26 -13.53
CA ILE A 331 6.91 -12.01 -13.80
C ILE A 331 6.10 -13.31 -13.87
N GLU A 332 6.69 -14.38 -14.39
CA GLU A 332 6.08 -15.70 -14.54
C GLU A 332 5.84 -16.40 -13.19
N ASP A 333 6.55 -16.02 -12.14
CA ASP A 333 6.38 -16.61 -10.80
C ASP A 333 5.13 -16.09 -10.07
N PHE A 334 4.70 -14.86 -10.40
CA PHE A 334 3.45 -14.31 -9.88
C PHE A 334 2.24 -15.02 -10.48
N THR A 335 1.12 -15.04 -9.78
CA THR A 335 -0.12 -15.58 -10.35
C THR A 335 -0.70 -14.64 -11.40
N TRP A 336 -1.50 -15.18 -12.33
CA TRP A 336 -2.22 -14.35 -13.32
C TRP A 336 -3.07 -13.26 -12.65
N LYS A 337 -3.59 -13.50 -11.44
CA LYS A 337 -4.37 -12.53 -10.67
C LYS A 337 -3.50 -11.46 -10.04
N GLN A 338 -2.32 -11.81 -9.52
CA GLN A 338 -1.31 -10.83 -9.08
C GLN A 338 -0.82 -9.95 -10.24
N LEU A 339 -0.79 -10.47 -11.47
CA LEU A 339 -0.46 -9.68 -12.67
C LEU A 339 -1.61 -8.75 -13.09
N LEU A 340 -2.86 -9.24 -13.11
CA LEU A 340 -4.06 -8.41 -13.36
C LEU A 340 -4.16 -7.22 -12.39
N ASP A 341 -3.82 -7.44 -11.11
CA ASP A 341 -3.78 -6.42 -10.07
C ASP A 341 -2.95 -5.18 -10.45
N THR A 342 -1.86 -5.37 -11.21
CA THR A 342 -1.00 -4.27 -11.65
C THR A 342 -1.72 -3.33 -12.62
N ASP A 343 -2.56 -3.90 -13.49
CA ASP A 343 -3.39 -3.16 -14.45
C ASP A 343 -4.71 -2.65 -13.85
N ALA A 344 -5.13 -3.18 -12.70
CA ALA A 344 -6.26 -2.68 -11.92
C ALA A 344 -5.89 -1.47 -11.04
N CYS A 345 -4.60 -1.21 -10.84
CA CYS A 345 -4.13 -0.10 -10.01
C CYS A 345 -4.56 1.27 -10.54
N THR A 346 -5.35 1.99 -9.74
CA THR A 346 -5.79 3.37 -10.04
C THR A 346 -4.82 4.43 -9.53
N MET A 347 -3.71 4.02 -8.92
CA MET A 347 -2.66 4.90 -8.38
C MET A 347 -3.14 5.94 -7.36
N CYS A 348 -4.27 5.68 -6.70
CA CYS A 348 -4.82 6.61 -5.72
C CYS A 348 -3.86 6.85 -4.54
N GLY A 349 -2.95 5.91 -4.23
CA GLY A 349 -1.97 6.04 -3.15
C GLY A 349 -2.57 5.94 -1.75
N ARG A 350 -3.78 5.39 -1.60
CA ARG A 350 -4.37 5.13 -0.28
C ARG A 350 -3.53 4.11 0.51
N CYS A 351 -3.02 3.09 -0.18
CA CYS A 351 -2.10 2.11 0.38
C CYS A 351 -0.79 2.75 0.89
N THR A 352 -0.26 3.75 0.17
CA THR A 352 0.87 4.57 0.60
C THR A 352 0.56 5.32 1.91
N SER A 353 -0.60 5.97 2.01
CA SER A 353 -0.96 6.79 3.19
C SER A 353 -1.21 6.00 4.47
N VAL A 354 -1.54 4.71 4.37
CA VAL A 354 -1.78 3.85 5.54
C VAL A 354 -0.60 2.93 5.85
N CYS A 355 0.45 2.93 5.03
CA CYS A 355 1.61 2.08 5.23
C CYS A 355 2.43 2.60 6.42
N PRO A 356 2.59 1.82 7.51
CA PRO A 356 3.37 2.26 8.66
C PRO A 356 4.84 2.49 8.28
N ALA A 357 5.42 1.61 7.47
CA ALA A 357 6.80 1.74 7.02
C ALA A 357 7.04 3.02 6.21
N HIS A 358 6.15 3.32 5.25
CA HIS A 358 6.23 4.56 4.48
C HIS A 358 6.08 5.81 5.37
N ALA A 359 5.13 5.78 6.31
CA ALA A 359 4.86 6.89 7.21
C ALA A 359 6.06 7.21 8.11
N THR A 360 6.93 6.22 8.38
CA THR A 360 8.17 6.39 9.14
C THR A 360 9.42 6.54 8.26
N GLY A 361 9.28 6.88 6.98
CA GLY A 361 10.42 7.16 6.09
C GLY A 361 11.19 5.95 5.57
N LYS A 362 10.71 4.71 5.81
CA LYS A 362 11.28 3.50 5.24
C LYS A 362 10.96 3.41 3.74
N PRO A 363 11.77 2.71 2.93
CA PRO A 363 11.65 2.76 1.47
C PRO A 363 10.38 2.11 0.90
N LEU A 364 9.66 1.29 1.67
CA LEU A 364 8.42 0.66 1.20
C LEU A 364 7.30 1.67 0.94
N ASP A 365 6.96 1.90 -0.33
CA ASP A 365 5.64 2.37 -0.77
C ASP A 365 4.87 1.20 -1.42
N PRO A 366 3.78 0.68 -0.79
CA PRO A 366 3.01 -0.43 -1.36
C PRO A 366 2.44 -0.16 -2.74
N ARG A 367 2.20 1.12 -3.10
CA ARG A 367 1.80 1.48 -4.47
C ARG A 367 2.94 1.20 -5.46
N GLU A 368 4.18 1.54 -5.09
CA GLU A 368 5.33 1.37 -5.97
C GLU A 368 5.64 -0.10 -6.22
N ILE A 369 5.42 -1.00 -5.24
CA ILE A 369 5.50 -2.44 -5.48
C ILE A 369 4.61 -2.86 -6.66
N VAL A 370 3.36 -2.40 -6.68
CA VAL A 370 2.40 -2.72 -7.76
C VAL A 370 2.82 -2.09 -9.09
N LEU A 371 3.28 -0.83 -9.07
CA LEU A 371 3.67 -0.10 -10.29
C LEU A 371 4.95 -0.65 -10.90
N LYS A 372 5.97 -0.93 -10.09
CA LYS A 372 7.26 -1.51 -10.52
C LYS A 372 7.07 -2.93 -11.07
N THR A 373 6.29 -3.78 -10.40
CA THR A 373 5.95 -5.11 -10.96
C THR A 373 5.22 -4.98 -12.30
N GLY A 374 4.27 -4.04 -12.40
CA GLY A 374 3.54 -3.80 -13.66
C GLY A 374 4.40 -3.18 -14.76
N GLU A 375 5.39 -2.36 -14.43
CA GLU A 375 6.41 -1.85 -15.34
C GLU A 375 7.22 -3.00 -15.94
N VAL A 376 7.73 -3.91 -15.10
CA VAL A 376 8.48 -5.10 -15.55
C VAL A 376 7.61 -6.02 -16.40
N MET A 377 6.36 -6.26 -15.98
CA MET A 377 5.39 -7.07 -16.74
C MET A 377 5.12 -6.47 -18.13
N ALA A 378 4.93 -5.16 -18.19
CA ALA A 378 4.59 -4.45 -19.42
C ALA A 378 5.76 -4.42 -20.41
N ALA A 379 6.98 -4.13 -19.92
CA ALA A 379 8.20 -4.05 -20.72
C ALA A 379 8.63 -5.41 -21.29
N THR A 380 8.45 -6.49 -20.52
CA THR A 380 8.91 -7.84 -20.91
C THR A 380 7.85 -8.68 -21.63
N GLY A 381 6.67 -8.11 -21.88
CA GLY A 381 5.61 -8.77 -22.63
C GLY A 381 5.93 -8.93 -24.11
N THR A 382 5.30 -9.92 -24.76
CA THR A 382 5.42 -10.13 -26.22
C THR A 382 4.03 -10.14 -26.88
N PRO A 383 3.57 -9.03 -27.50
CA PRO A 383 4.27 -7.74 -27.62
C PRO A 383 4.31 -6.97 -26.30
N ALA A 384 5.27 -6.04 -26.19
CA ALA A 384 5.30 -5.10 -25.08
C ALA A 384 4.03 -4.24 -25.08
N VAL A 385 3.54 -3.90 -23.89
CA VAL A 385 2.35 -3.05 -23.71
C VAL A 385 2.74 -1.84 -22.88
N SER A 386 1.88 -0.82 -22.84
CA SER A 386 2.15 0.34 -22.00
C SER A 386 2.05 -0.02 -20.50
N PRO A 387 2.93 0.56 -19.65
CA PRO A 387 2.95 0.33 -18.21
C PRO A 387 1.68 0.85 -17.50
N PRO A 388 1.47 0.49 -16.22
CA PRO A 388 0.44 1.09 -15.35
C PRO A 388 0.47 2.62 -15.30
N LEU A 389 1.67 3.19 -15.37
CA LEU A 389 1.92 4.62 -15.37
C LEU A 389 3.11 4.92 -16.27
N GLY A 390 3.12 6.06 -16.96
CA GLY A 390 4.29 6.56 -17.68
C GLY A 390 5.57 6.53 -16.82
N VAL A 391 6.57 5.83 -17.34
CA VAL A 391 7.90 5.65 -16.74
C VAL A 391 8.92 6.55 -17.42
N VAL A 392 10.10 6.66 -16.80
CA VAL A 392 11.25 7.39 -17.34
C VAL A 392 11.91 6.46 -18.36
N SER A 393 11.95 6.85 -19.64
CA SER A 393 12.39 6.01 -20.76
C SER A 393 13.84 5.55 -20.64
N GLU A 394 14.66 6.31 -19.91
CA GLU A 394 16.08 6.07 -19.71
C GLU A 394 16.35 4.93 -18.70
N ILE A 395 15.36 4.58 -17.88
CA ILE A 395 15.47 3.45 -16.94
C ILE A 395 15.14 2.17 -17.70
N ALA A 396 16.17 1.48 -18.18
CA ALA A 396 16.00 0.22 -18.88
C ALA A 396 15.45 -0.87 -17.95
N VAL A 397 14.49 -1.65 -18.46
CA VAL A 397 14.05 -2.91 -17.86
C VAL A 397 14.51 -4.04 -18.78
N PRO A 398 15.75 -4.53 -18.61
CA PRO A 398 16.37 -5.44 -19.57
C PRO A 398 15.81 -6.87 -19.46
N THR A 399 15.22 -7.24 -18.33
CA THR A 399 14.81 -8.61 -18.03
C THR A 399 13.44 -8.66 -17.37
N ASN A 400 12.84 -9.86 -17.29
CA ASN A 400 11.61 -10.13 -16.55
C ASN A 400 11.82 -10.21 -15.03
N TRP A 401 13.01 -9.86 -14.53
CA TRP A 401 13.38 -9.85 -13.13
C TRP A 401 12.77 -8.67 -12.38
N VAL A 402 11.98 -8.92 -11.34
CA VAL A 402 11.32 -7.81 -10.61
C VAL A 402 12.27 -7.04 -9.71
N PHE A 403 13.38 -7.64 -9.27
CA PHE A 403 14.36 -6.96 -8.43
C PHE A 403 15.30 -6.02 -9.20
N ASP A 404 15.16 -5.93 -10.53
CA ASP A 404 15.75 -4.81 -11.30
C ASP A 404 15.07 -3.46 -10.94
N ARG A 405 13.85 -3.51 -10.37
CA ARG A 405 13.06 -2.32 -10.01
C ARG A 405 12.73 -2.24 -8.52
N ILE A 406 12.59 -3.37 -7.84
CA ILE A 406 12.23 -3.47 -6.43
C ILE A 406 13.45 -3.90 -5.63
N THR A 407 13.84 -3.14 -4.60
CA THR A 407 14.99 -3.53 -3.77
C THR A 407 14.57 -4.50 -2.65
N PRO A 408 15.48 -5.37 -2.16
CA PRO A 408 15.21 -6.18 -0.98
C PRO A 408 14.79 -5.35 0.25
N GLU A 409 15.38 -4.16 0.43
CA GLU A 409 15.05 -3.24 1.53
C GLU A 409 13.58 -2.79 1.52
N GLU A 410 13.01 -2.54 0.33
CA GLU A 410 11.58 -2.25 0.17
C GLU A 410 10.72 -3.44 0.63
N VAL A 411 11.14 -4.66 0.31
CA VAL A 411 10.42 -5.89 0.67
C VAL A 411 10.53 -6.20 2.17
N TRP A 412 11.72 -6.01 2.76
CA TRP A 412 11.98 -6.28 4.18
C TRP A 412 11.37 -5.24 5.12
N SER A 413 11.14 -4.02 4.64
CA SER A 413 10.40 -2.97 5.37
C SER A 413 8.92 -3.31 5.67
N CYS A 414 8.34 -4.32 5.02
CA CYS A 414 6.94 -4.68 5.22
C CYS A 414 6.68 -5.34 6.58
N THR A 415 5.66 -4.87 7.31
CA THR A 415 5.26 -5.43 8.62
C THR A 415 4.15 -6.50 8.51
N SER A 416 3.82 -6.96 7.30
CA SER A 416 2.69 -7.85 6.99
C SER A 416 1.32 -7.45 7.56
N CYS A 417 1.12 -6.19 7.95
CA CYS A 417 -0.08 -5.75 8.67
C CYS A 417 -1.36 -5.65 7.83
N LYS A 418 -1.28 -5.85 6.51
CA LYS A 418 -2.42 -5.83 5.55
C LYS A 418 -3.18 -4.49 5.43
N ALA A 419 -2.65 -3.38 5.97
CA ALA A 419 -3.29 -2.06 5.86
C ALA A 419 -3.50 -1.62 4.39
N CYS A 420 -2.51 -1.90 3.53
CA CYS A 420 -2.53 -1.56 2.11
C CYS A 420 -3.63 -2.29 1.32
N ASP A 421 -3.84 -3.58 1.58
CA ASP A 421 -4.91 -4.37 0.97
C ASP A 421 -6.29 -3.91 1.47
N GLU A 422 -6.44 -3.67 2.78
CA GLU A 422 -7.72 -3.31 3.40
C GLU A 422 -8.26 -1.97 2.92
N ILE A 423 -7.38 -0.98 2.71
CA ILE A 423 -7.78 0.35 2.23
C ILE A 423 -8.02 0.42 0.72
N CYS A 424 -7.57 -0.59 -0.04
CA CYS A 424 -7.60 -0.56 -1.50
C CYS A 424 -9.05 -0.61 -2.03
N PRO A 425 -9.51 0.40 -2.81
CA PRO A 425 -10.90 0.46 -3.26
C PRO A 425 -11.25 -0.58 -4.33
N VAL A 426 -10.23 -1.18 -4.96
CA VAL A 426 -10.34 -2.14 -6.06
C VAL A 426 -9.69 -3.49 -5.73
N ASN A 427 -9.46 -3.75 -4.44
CA ASN A 427 -9.06 -5.05 -3.89
C ASN A 427 -7.77 -5.67 -4.47
N ILE A 428 -6.73 -4.83 -4.63
CA ILE A 428 -5.39 -5.29 -5.02
C ILE A 428 -4.74 -6.08 -3.90
N GLU A 429 -4.15 -7.22 -4.23
CA GLU A 429 -3.49 -8.16 -3.32
C GLU A 429 -2.00 -7.82 -3.23
N ILE A 430 -1.66 -6.73 -2.54
CA ILE A 430 -0.28 -6.21 -2.48
C ILE A 430 0.56 -7.08 -1.55
N LEU A 431 0.02 -7.44 -0.39
CA LEU A 431 0.75 -8.23 0.61
C LEU A 431 1.23 -9.58 0.04
N ASP A 432 0.40 -10.28 -0.73
CA ASP A 432 0.76 -11.57 -1.32
C ASP A 432 1.97 -11.45 -2.26
N LYS A 433 2.12 -10.34 -3.01
CA LYS A 433 3.28 -10.11 -3.89
C LYS A 433 4.56 -9.97 -3.05
N ILE A 434 4.49 -9.21 -1.96
CA ILE A 434 5.63 -9.01 -1.05
C ILE A 434 6.02 -10.33 -0.38
N LEU A 435 5.05 -11.12 0.08
CA LEU A 435 5.32 -12.39 0.73
C LEU A 435 5.89 -13.44 -0.23
N ASP A 436 5.43 -13.48 -1.48
CA ASP A 436 6.04 -14.35 -2.51
C ASP A 436 7.46 -13.87 -2.87
N MET A 437 7.73 -12.56 -2.93
CA MET A 437 9.11 -12.05 -3.08
C MET A 437 9.99 -12.41 -1.89
N ARG A 438 9.47 -12.36 -0.65
CA ARG A 438 10.20 -12.79 0.55
C ARG A 438 10.53 -14.28 0.53
N ARG A 439 9.62 -15.13 0.04
CA ARG A 439 9.89 -16.56 -0.15
C ARG A 439 11.09 -16.78 -1.04
N TYR A 440 11.16 -16.05 -2.15
CA TYR A 440 12.31 -16.12 -3.04
C TYR A 440 13.59 -15.64 -2.36
N LEU A 441 13.57 -14.45 -1.75
CA LEU A 441 14.74 -13.90 -1.08
C LEU A 441 15.27 -14.83 0.03
N SER A 442 14.38 -15.41 0.84
CA SER A 442 14.75 -16.30 1.94
C SER A 442 15.24 -17.66 1.47
N LEU A 443 14.53 -18.32 0.55
CA LEU A 443 14.79 -19.72 0.22
C LEU A 443 15.75 -19.91 -0.96
N MET A 444 15.83 -18.95 -1.87
CA MET A 444 16.69 -19.05 -3.07
C MET A 444 17.96 -18.22 -2.94
N GLU A 445 17.88 -17.02 -2.36
CA GLU A 445 19.03 -16.10 -2.31
C GLU A 445 19.68 -16.01 -0.94
N SER A 446 19.08 -16.62 0.10
CA SER A 446 19.48 -16.43 1.49
C SER A 446 19.69 -14.95 1.86
N ASN A 447 18.89 -14.07 1.25
CA ASN A 447 18.98 -12.62 1.40
C ASN A 447 17.90 -12.15 2.38
N PHE A 448 18.29 -12.05 3.65
CA PHE A 448 17.46 -11.54 4.73
C PHE A 448 18.33 -10.80 5.75
N PRO A 449 17.74 -9.93 6.60
CA PRO A 449 18.48 -9.27 7.67
C PRO A 449 19.20 -10.26 8.59
N THR A 450 20.42 -9.92 9.01
CA THR A 450 21.29 -10.84 9.76
C THR A 450 20.67 -11.30 11.08
N GLU A 451 19.96 -10.41 11.77
CA GLU A 451 19.29 -10.69 13.05
C GLU A 451 18.21 -11.76 12.89
N LEU A 452 17.51 -11.78 11.75
CA LEU A 452 16.52 -12.80 11.44
C LEU A 452 17.16 -14.19 11.30
N GLY A 453 18.39 -14.26 10.80
CA GLY A 453 19.15 -15.51 10.71
C GLY A 453 19.38 -16.18 12.07
N ASN A 454 19.46 -15.41 13.16
CA ASN A 454 19.53 -15.95 14.51
C ASN A 454 18.20 -16.60 14.91
N ALA A 455 17.08 -15.94 14.63
CA ALA A 455 15.75 -16.46 14.91
C ALA A 455 15.45 -17.75 14.10
N TYR A 456 15.92 -17.84 12.86
CA TYR A 456 15.82 -19.08 12.06
C TYR A 456 16.54 -20.25 12.73
N ARG A 457 17.82 -20.07 13.06
CA ARG A 457 18.61 -21.11 13.73
C ARG A 457 18.01 -21.49 15.09
N ALA A 458 17.47 -20.54 15.82
CA ALA A 458 16.78 -20.78 17.08
C ALA A 458 15.51 -21.63 16.88
N MET A 459 14.69 -21.32 15.87
CA MET A 459 13.51 -22.11 15.53
C MET A 459 13.85 -23.54 15.10
N GLU A 460 14.93 -23.72 14.35
CA GLU A 460 15.41 -25.04 13.93
C GLU A 460 15.92 -25.89 15.11
N ASN A 461 16.74 -25.30 15.99
CA ASN A 461 17.44 -26.04 17.04
C ASN A 461 16.64 -26.16 18.35
N SER A 462 15.77 -25.19 18.63
CA SER A 462 15.08 -25.06 19.92
C SER A 462 13.55 -25.01 19.78
N GLY A 463 13.02 -25.10 18.56
CA GLY A 463 11.58 -25.04 18.29
C GLY A 463 10.96 -23.67 18.59
N ASN A 464 11.74 -22.63 18.88
CA ASN A 464 11.25 -21.29 19.20
C ASN A 464 12.23 -20.19 18.75
N PRO A 465 11.74 -19.00 18.39
CA PRO A 465 12.61 -17.94 17.86
C PRO A 465 13.45 -17.20 18.91
N TRP A 466 13.24 -17.44 20.21
CA TRP A 466 14.08 -16.89 21.29
C TRP A 466 15.35 -17.70 21.55
N GLY A 467 15.42 -18.95 21.09
CA GLY A 467 16.55 -19.84 21.34
C GLY A 467 16.66 -20.31 22.80
N ILE A 468 15.59 -20.16 23.58
CA ILE A 468 15.51 -20.62 24.97
C ILE A 468 15.14 -22.10 25.02
N SER A 469 15.59 -22.81 26.04
CA SER A 469 15.31 -24.24 26.22
C SER A 469 13.81 -24.51 26.31
N GLN A 470 13.32 -25.55 25.63
CA GLN A 470 11.93 -25.99 25.75
C GLN A 470 11.58 -26.48 27.16
N ALA A 471 12.57 -26.89 27.97
CA ALA A 471 12.35 -27.28 29.36
C ALA A 471 11.82 -26.11 30.22
N GLU A 472 12.19 -24.87 29.89
CA GLU A 472 11.79 -23.66 30.63
C GLU A 472 10.39 -23.15 30.20
N ARG A 473 9.77 -23.79 29.19
CA ARG A 473 8.54 -23.30 28.56
C ARG A 473 7.34 -23.24 29.51
N ALA A 474 7.29 -24.14 30.49
CA ALA A 474 6.22 -24.20 31.48
C ALA A 474 6.55 -23.46 32.79
N ASP A 475 7.71 -22.78 32.89
CA ASP A 475 8.16 -22.17 34.15
C ASP A 475 7.20 -21.13 34.69
N TRP A 476 6.48 -20.43 33.82
CA TRP A 476 5.45 -19.46 34.22
C TRP A 476 4.31 -20.10 35.02
N ALA A 477 4.03 -21.40 34.81
CA ALA A 477 2.95 -22.13 35.47
C ALA A 477 3.31 -22.54 36.91
N THR A 478 4.60 -22.60 37.27
CA THR A 478 5.04 -22.95 38.65
C THR A 478 4.52 -22.00 39.73
N LYS A 479 4.07 -20.80 39.34
CA LYS A 479 3.49 -19.79 40.23
C LYS A 479 1.97 -19.92 40.40
N LEU A 480 1.36 -20.92 39.77
CA LEU A 480 -0.08 -21.17 39.78
C LEU A 480 -0.35 -22.61 40.22
N GLU A 481 -1.35 -22.79 41.06
CA GLU A 481 -1.84 -24.12 41.43
C GLU A 481 -2.85 -24.60 40.37
N GLY A 482 -2.91 -25.92 40.13
CA GLY A 482 -3.94 -26.53 39.29
C GLY A 482 -3.76 -26.34 37.78
N ILE A 483 -2.54 -26.12 37.29
CA ILE A 483 -2.23 -26.12 35.85
C ILE A 483 -1.71 -27.50 35.45
N THR A 484 -2.44 -28.19 34.58
CA THR A 484 -2.03 -29.50 34.04
C THR A 484 -1.08 -29.30 32.85
N VAL A 485 0.13 -29.85 32.96
CA VAL A 485 1.13 -29.91 31.88
C VAL A 485 1.15 -31.33 31.34
N LEU A 486 0.82 -31.51 30.07
CA LEU A 486 0.77 -32.81 29.39
C LEU A 486 2.04 -33.02 28.57
N ASP A 487 2.52 -34.26 28.51
CA ASP A 487 3.50 -34.67 27.50
C ASP A 487 2.77 -34.89 26.16
N GLY A 488 3.45 -34.63 25.05
CA GLY A 488 2.91 -34.75 23.69
C GLY A 488 2.50 -36.16 23.29
N GLY A 489 2.84 -37.19 24.08
CA GLY A 489 2.42 -38.57 23.88
C GLY A 489 1.13 -38.97 24.61
N ASP A 490 0.66 -38.16 25.56
CA ASP A 490 -0.49 -38.51 26.41
C ASP A 490 -1.83 -38.16 25.73
N PRO A 491 -2.89 -38.95 25.91
CA PRO A 491 -4.22 -38.58 25.44
C PRO A 491 -4.69 -37.25 26.02
N PHE A 492 -5.29 -36.40 25.17
CA PHE A 492 -5.84 -35.12 25.61
C PHE A 492 -7.23 -35.30 26.22
N GLU A 493 -7.33 -35.20 27.56
CA GLU A 493 -8.60 -35.36 28.29
C GLU A 493 -9.31 -34.04 28.61
N ALA A 494 -8.57 -32.93 28.66
CA ALA A 494 -9.14 -31.62 29.00
C ALA A 494 -10.07 -31.08 27.88
N GLU A 495 -10.99 -30.17 28.22
CA GLU A 495 -11.87 -29.55 27.22
C GLU A 495 -11.09 -28.69 26.22
N TYR A 496 -10.17 -27.86 26.70
CA TYR A 496 -9.40 -26.91 25.89
C TYR A 496 -7.89 -27.10 26.04
N LEU A 497 -7.17 -27.07 24.92
CA LEU A 497 -5.73 -26.81 24.94
C LEU A 497 -5.50 -25.31 25.02
N TYR A 498 -4.82 -24.83 26.06
CA TYR A 498 -4.34 -23.47 26.10
C TYR A 498 -2.96 -23.38 25.43
N TRP A 499 -2.95 -22.93 24.18
CA TRP A 499 -1.74 -22.69 23.40
C TRP A 499 -1.09 -21.37 23.82
N VAL A 500 -0.03 -21.50 24.61
CA VAL A 500 0.66 -20.37 25.26
C VAL A 500 1.44 -19.56 24.23
N GLY A 501 2.07 -20.25 23.27
CA GLY A 501 2.96 -19.67 22.29
C GLY A 501 4.30 -19.24 22.91
N CYS A 502 5.21 -18.78 22.03
CA CYS A 502 6.58 -18.48 22.42
C CYS A 502 6.69 -17.26 23.35
N ALA A 503 6.05 -16.14 22.99
CA ALA A 503 6.09 -14.93 23.81
C ALA A 503 5.48 -15.18 25.21
N GLY A 504 4.33 -15.85 25.28
CA GLY A 504 3.68 -16.19 26.54
C GLY A 504 4.50 -17.11 27.45
N SER A 505 5.42 -17.89 26.87
CA SER A 505 6.27 -18.83 27.60
C SER A 505 7.59 -18.19 28.03
N PHE A 506 8.19 -17.34 27.18
CA PHE A 506 9.58 -16.93 27.33
C PHE A 506 9.79 -15.44 27.65
N ASP A 507 8.91 -14.55 27.19
CA ASP A 507 9.01 -13.11 27.49
C ASP A 507 8.42 -12.78 28.86
N ASP A 508 9.18 -12.09 29.72
CA ASP A 508 8.81 -11.89 31.12
C ASP A 508 7.53 -11.08 31.33
N LYS A 509 7.23 -10.15 30.42
CA LYS A 509 5.97 -9.38 30.46
C LYS A 509 4.81 -10.27 30.03
N ASN A 510 4.99 -11.03 28.96
CA ASN A 510 3.96 -11.92 28.44
C ASN A 510 3.71 -13.15 29.32
N LYS A 511 4.66 -13.61 30.12
CA LYS A 511 4.41 -14.59 31.19
C LYS A 511 3.32 -14.12 32.15
N LYS A 512 3.26 -12.81 32.46
CA LYS A 512 2.19 -12.23 33.29
C LYS A 512 0.83 -12.26 32.59
N VAL A 513 0.80 -12.05 31.27
CA VAL A 513 -0.42 -12.19 30.45
C VAL A 513 -0.91 -13.63 30.51
N THR A 514 -0.01 -14.60 30.30
CA THR A 514 -0.32 -16.03 30.38
C THR A 514 -0.87 -16.42 31.75
N GLN A 515 -0.25 -15.92 32.83
CA GLN A 515 -0.73 -16.16 34.19
C GLN A 515 -2.10 -15.53 34.44
N SER A 516 -2.34 -14.33 33.93
CA SER A 516 -3.63 -13.65 34.07
C SER A 516 -4.73 -14.40 33.34
N MET A 517 -4.46 -14.85 32.11
CA MET A 517 -5.38 -15.66 31.34
C MET A 517 -5.69 -16.99 32.03
N ALA A 518 -4.68 -17.71 32.53
CA ALA A 518 -4.88 -18.95 33.27
C ALA A 518 -5.77 -18.76 34.51
N ARG A 519 -5.56 -17.68 35.28
CA ARG A 519 -6.41 -17.33 36.44
C ARG A 519 -7.86 -17.00 36.03
N LEU A 520 -8.06 -16.33 34.90
CA LEU A 520 -9.40 -16.03 34.38
C LEU A 520 -10.11 -17.32 33.94
N LEU A 521 -9.40 -18.24 33.28
CA LEU A 521 -9.93 -19.56 32.90
C LEU A 521 -10.33 -20.39 34.13
N GLN A 522 -9.49 -20.42 35.17
CA GLN A 522 -9.79 -21.09 36.44
C GLN A 522 -11.02 -20.49 37.13
N ARG A 523 -11.13 -19.14 37.18
CA ARG A 523 -12.30 -18.45 37.72
C ARG A 523 -13.59 -18.78 36.96
N ALA A 524 -13.51 -18.93 35.64
CA ALA A 524 -14.63 -19.30 34.79
C ALA A 524 -14.96 -20.82 34.79
N GLY A 525 -14.22 -21.61 35.57
CA GLY A 525 -14.37 -23.07 35.64
C GLY A 525 -14.12 -23.76 34.30
N ILE A 526 -13.17 -23.26 33.52
CA ILE A 526 -12.76 -23.88 32.25
C ILE A 526 -11.77 -25.01 32.55
N ASP A 527 -12.04 -26.19 32.00
CA ASP A 527 -11.11 -27.31 32.04
C ASP A 527 -10.09 -27.19 30.90
N PHE A 528 -8.83 -26.93 31.25
CA PHE A 528 -7.77 -26.75 30.27
C PHE A 528 -6.43 -27.35 30.70
N ALA A 529 -5.61 -27.68 29.71
CA ALA A 529 -4.24 -28.13 29.89
C ALA A 529 -3.29 -27.38 28.95
N ILE A 530 -1.98 -27.49 29.21
CA ILE A 530 -0.90 -26.95 28.37
C ILE A 530 0.08 -28.07 27.98
N LEU A 531 0.84 -27.87 26.88
CA LEU A 531 1.82 -28.87 26.40
C LEU A 531 3.23 -28.70 26.97
N GLY A 532 3.51 -27.60 27.67
CA GLY A 532 4.84 -27.33 28.22
C GLY A 532 5.95 -27.54 27.17
N PRO A 533 7.00 -28.34 27.45
CA PRO A 533 8.09 -28.62 26.52
C PRO A 533 7.70 -29.19 25.15
N SER A 534 6.51 -29.82 25.03
CA SER A 534 6.03 -30.41 23.78
C SER A 534 5.40 -29.38 22.82
N GLU A 535 5.18 -28.12 23.25
CA GLU A 535 4.71 -27.05 22.36
C GLU A 535 5.87 -26.43 21.56
N ASN A 536 5.85 -26.51 20.24
CA ASN A 536 6.77 -25.74 19.39
C ASN A 536 6.14 -24.42 18.92
N CYS A 537 6.97 -23.52 18.38
CA CYS A 537 6.48 -22.34 17.68
C CYS A 537 5.52 -22.74 16.56
N THR A 538 4.44 -21.98 16.37
CA THR A 538 3.51 -22.19 15.23
C THR A 538 4.15 -22.03 13.84
N GLY A 539 5.39 -21.51 13.79
CA GLY A 539 6.09 -21.19 12.54
C GLY A 539 5.72 -19.85 11.92
N ASP A 540 4.88 -19.01 12.57
CA ASP A 540 4.48 -17.70 12.02
C ASP A 540 5.67 -16.82 11.59
N PRO A 541 6.70 -16.56 12.42
CA PRO A 541 7.82 -15.71 12.00
C PRO A 541 8.51 -16.23 10.74
N ALA A 542 8.81 -17.53 10.68
CA ALA A 542 9.41 -18.18 9.52
C ALA A 542 8.53 -18.01 8.27
N ARG A 543 7.22 -18.21 8.42
CA ARG A 543 6.29 -18.09 7.30
C ARG A 543 6.22 -16.66 6.76
N ARG A 544 6.16 -15.64 7.63
CA ARG A 544 6.06 -14.22 7.21
C ARG A 544 7.34 -13.63 6.64
N SER A 545 8.49 -14.21 6.99
CA SER A 545 9.75 -13.91 6.33
C SER A 545 10.00 -14.77 5.10
N GLY A 546 9.14 -15.75 4.80
CA GLY A 546 9.20 -16.55 3.59
C GLY A 546 10.04 -17.83 3.69
N ASN A 547 10.53 -18.18 4.88
CA ASN A 547 11.18 -19.47 5.11
C ASN A 547 10.12 -20.56 5.33
N GLU A 548 9.61 -21.10 4.22
CA GLU A 548 8.52 -22.10 4.25
C GLU A 548 8.99 -23.47 4.78
N TYR A 549 10.28 -23.82 4.66
CA TYR A 549 10.82 -25.06 5.23
C TYR A 549 10.69 -25.11 6.74
N ILE A 550 11.18 -24.07 7.44
CA ILE A 550 11.06 -23.99 8.91
C ILE A 550 9.58 -23.93 9.31
N PHE A 551 8.74 -23.20 8.56
CA PHE A 551 7.30 -23.16 8.83
C PHE A 551 6.67 -24.55 8.75
N GLN A 552 6.87 -25.29 7.65
CA GLN A 552 6.26 -26.61 7.45
C GLN A 552 6.79 -27.63 8.45
N MET A 553 8.10 -27.63 8.73
CA MET A 553 8.70 -28.49 9.74
C MET A 553 8.02 -28.31 11.11
N LEU A 554 7.94 -27.07 11.60
CA LEU A 554 7.31 -26.77 12.89
C LEU A 554 5.81 -27.06 12.88
N ALA A 555 5.10 -26.67 11.82
CA ALA A 555 3.67 -26.85 11.70
C ALA A 555 3.30 -28.33 11.65
N MET A 556 3.99 -29.14 10.85
CA MET A 556 3.73 -30.58 10.74
C MET A 556 4.02 -31.32 12.04
N GLN A 557 5.12 -31.01 12.73
CA GLN A 557 5.41 -31.59 14.04
C GLN A 557 4.33 -31.25 15.08
N ASN A 558 3.87 -29.99 15.08
CA ASN A 558 2.76 -29.59 15.94
C ASN A 558 1.47 -30.33 15.58
N ILE A 559 1.14 -30.44 14.29
CA ILE A 559 -0.06 -31.15 13.82
C ILE A 559 -0.01 -32.62 14.23
N GLU A 560 1.12 -33.30 14.03
CA GLU A 560 1.31 -34.68 14.45
C GLU A 560 1.06 -34.85 15.95
N THR A 561 1.67 -33.98 16.77
CA THR A 561 1.48 -34.01 18.22
C THR A 561 0.01 -33.81 18.59
N LEU A 562 -0.63 -32.75 18.07
CA LEU A 562 -2.02 -32.42 18.37
C LEU A 562 -3.01 -33.51 17.93
N ASP A 563 -2.78 -34.10 16.76
CA ASP A 563 -3.62 -35.15 16.20
C ASP A 563 -3.46 -36.47 16.97
N THR A 564 -2.23 -36.83 17.35
CA THR A 564 -1.94 -38.02 18.18
C THR A 564 -2.60 -37.93 19.54
N MET A 565 -2.56 -36.75 20.17
CA MET A 565 -3.22 -36.51 21.46
C MET A 565 -4.75 -36.41 21.33
N GLY A 566 -5.27 -36.13 20.14
CA GLY A 566 -6.70 -35.97 19.89
C GLY A 566 -7.26 -34.58 20.26
N VAL A 567 -6.42 -33.54 20.23
CA VAL A 567 -6.81 -32.15 20.53
C VAL A 567 -7.83 -31.65 19.50
N ARG A 568 -8.89 -30.98 19.97
CA ARG A 568 -9.92 -30.38 19.09
C ARG A 568 -10.09 -28.89 19.26
N LYS A 569 -10.11 -28.41 20.50
CA LYS A 569 -10.35 -27.00 20.86
C LYS A 569 -9.08 -26.37 21.39
N ILE A 570 -8.70 -25.21 20.87
CA ILE A 570 -7.49 -24.49 21.22
C ILE A 570 -7.82 -23.04 21.57
N ILE A 571 -7.39 -22.59 22.76
CA ILE A 571 -7.41 -21.18 23.15
C ILE A 571 -6.00 -20.63 22.95
N THR A 572 -5.86 -19.43 22.39
CA THR A 572 -4.56 -18.75 22.35
C THR A 572 -4.68 -17.26 22.57
N GLN A 573 -3.71 -16.67 23.27
CA GLN A 573 -3.66 -15.23 23.52
C GLN A 573 -2.95 -14.43 22.42
N CYS A 574 -2.37 -15.12 21.44
CA CYS A 574 -1.57 -14.51 20.39
C CYS A 574 -2.32 -14.52 19.06
N PRO A 575 -2.66 -13.35 18.48
CA PRO A 575 -3.29 -13.27 17.16
C PRO A 575 -2.48 -13.91 16.03
N HIS A 576 -1.15 -13.98 16.17
CA HIS A 576 -0.29 -14.64 15.19
C HIS A 576 -0.44 -16.16 15.27
N CYS A 577 -0.42 -16.72 16.48
CA CYS A 577 -0.67 -18.15 16.69
C CYS A 577 -2.10 -18.51 16.26
N PHE A 578 -3.09 -17.70 16.66
CA PHE A 578 -4.48 -17.84 16.23
C PHE A 578 -4.60 -17.90 14.71
N ASN A 579 -4.00 -16.94 14.00
CA ASN A 579 -4.06 -16.91 12.54
C ASN A 579 -3.43 -18.16 11.91
N THR A 580 -2.27 -18.58 12.41
CA THR A 580 -1.53 -19.70 11.84
C THR A 580 -2.24 -21.04 12.11
N LEU A 581 -2.71 -21.27 13.33
CA LEU A 581 -3.46 -22.46 13.72
C LEU A 581 -4.82 -22.54 12.98
N GLN A 582 -5.58 -21.43 12.95
CA GLN A 582 -6.94 -21.43 12.40
C GLN A 582 -6.99 -21.42 10.86
N ASN A 583 -6.12 -20.64 10.21
CA ASN A 583 -6.25 -20.35 8.79
C ASN A 583 -5.22 -21.08 7.91
N GLU A 584 -4.15 -21.57 8.51
CA GLU A 584 -2.96 -22.00 7.77
C GLU A 584 -2.55 -23.45 8.02
N TYR A 585 -2.71 -23.98 9.23
CA TYR A 585 -2.56 -25.42 9.50
C TYR A 585 -3.53 -26.29 8.68
N PRO A 586 -4.77 -25.85 8.34
CA PRO A 586 -5.63 -26.62 7.44
C PRO A 586 -5.02 -26.90 6.07
N GLN A 587 -4.07 -26.07 5.62
CA GLN A 587 -3.34 -26.30 4.35
C GLN A 587 -2.39 -27.51 4.43
N LEU A 588 -2.04 -27.94 5.64
CA LEU A 588 -1.17 -29.07 5.95
C LEU A 588 -1.93 -30.24 6.63
N GLY A 589 -3.26 -30.16 6.72
CA GLY A 589 -4.11 -31.21 7.29
C GLY A 589 -4.55 -31.02 8.75
N GLY A 590 -3.96 -30.05 9.48
CA GLY A 590 -4.33 -29.76 10.86
C GLY A 590 -5.61 -28.92 10.96
N ASN A 591 -6.68 -29.49 11.50
CA ASN A 591 -7.99 -28.83 11.59
C ASN A 591 -8.46 -28.78 13.05
N TYR A 592 -8.43 -27.59 13.64
CA TYR A 592 -8.79 -27.35 15.04
C TYR A 592 -9.80 -26.21 15.16
N GLU A 593 -10.60 -26.24 16.21
CA GLU A 593 -11.43 -25.11 16.64
C GLU A 593 -10.56 -24.18 17.47
N VAL A 594 -10.08 -23.09 16.87
CA VAL A 594 -9.18 -22.16 17.53
C VAL A 594 -9.94 -20.89 17.89
N VAL A 595 -9.80 -20.44 19.13
CA VAL A 595 -10.39 -19.18 19.61
C VAL A 595 -9.31 -18.28 20.19
N HIS A 596 -9.37 -17.00 19.82
CA HIS A 596 -8.50 -15.99 20.43
C HIS A 596 -9.03 -15.60 21.80
N HIS A 597 -8.14 -15.36 22.78
CA HIS A 597 -8.53 -15.13 24.17
C HIS A 597 -9.54 -13.99 24.35
N THR A 598 -9.46 -12.90 23.57
CA THR A 598 -10.45 -11.83 23.66
C THR A 598 -11.84 -12.23 23.20
N ALA A 599 -11.95 -13.10 22.19
CA ALA A 599 -13.27 -13.58 21.76
C ALA A 599 -13.84 -14.56 22.79
N PHE A 600 -12.97 -15.39 23.38
CA PHE A 600 -13.37 -16.34 24.41
C PHE A 600 -13.76 -15.65 25.72
N LEU A 601 -13.00 -14.64 26.16
CA LEU A 601 -13.35 -13.88 27.37
C LEU A 601 -14.65 -13.09 27.20
N GLU A 602 -14.92 -12.53 26.01
CA GLU A 602 -16.23 -11.93 25.70
C GLU A 602 -17.36 -12.96 25.87
N GLU A 603 -17.21 -14.16 25.30
CA GLU A 603 -18.19 -15.25 25.43
C GLU A 603 -18.41 -15.65 26.89
N LEU A 604 -17.32 -15.81 27.67
CA LEU A 604 -17.43 -16.19 29.09
C LEU A 604 -18.12 -15.13 29.95
N ILE A 605 -17.96 -13.85 29.61
CA ILE A 605 -18.65 -12.74 30.26
C ILE A 605 -20.14 -12.76 29.88
N ASP A 606 -20.44 -12.87 28.58
CA ASP A 606 -21.82 -12.88 28.07
C ASP A 606 -22.63 -14.08 28.60
N ASP A 607 -21.99 -15.24 28.77
CA ASP A 607 -22.58 -16.46 29.34
C ASP A 607 -22.70 -16.42 30.88
N GLY A 608 -22.13 -15.40 31.54
CA GLY A 608 -22.10 -15.27 33.00
C GLY A 608 -21.19 -16.28 33.70
N ARG A 609 -20.32 -16.98 32.96
CA ARG A 609 -19.30 -17.88 33.53
C ARG A 609 -18.15 -17.11 34.18
N LEU A 610 -17.85 -15.92 33.66
CA LEU A 610 -16.90 -14.98 34.25
C LEU A 610 -17.66 -13.76 34.78
N ASP A 611 -17.82 -13.68 36.11
CA ASP A 611 -18.52 -12.57 36.75
C ASP A 611 -17.67 -11.30 36.75
N VAL A 612 -18.16 -10.27 36.06
CA VAL A 612 -17.56 -8.93 35.99
C VAL A 612 -18.45 -7.86 36.63
N SER A 613 -19.51 -8.25 37.34
CA SER A 613 -20.50 -7.33 37.91
C SER A 613 -19.92 -6.31 38.90
N ASN A 614 -18.86 -6.70 39.62
CA ASN A 614 -18.12 -5.83 40.53
C ASN A 614 -16.78 -5.36 39.95
N ALA A 615 -16.41 -5.77 38.74
CA ALA A 615 -15.11 -5.45 38.16
C ALA A 615 -15.00 -3.94 37.90
N GLN A 616 -13.96 -3.30 38.44
CA GLN A 616 -13.83 -1.84 38.39
C GLN A 616 -12.40 -1.40 38.07
N LEU A 617 -12.30 -0.47 37.13
CA LEU A 617 -11.06 0.18 36.72
C LEU A 617 -11.35 1.66 36.44
N ASP A 618 -11.05 2.55 37.39
CA ASP A 618 -11.37 3.98 37.32
C ASP A 618 -10.33 4.77 36.48
N GLU A 619 -10.14 4.36 35.22
CA GLU A 619 -9.06 4.85 34.37
C GLU A 619 -9.48 5.13 32.93
N ARG A 620 -8.64 5.90 32.23
CA ARG A 620 -8.85 6.24 30.82
C ARG A 620 -8.06 5.29 29.93
N VAL A 621 -8.76 4.46 29.17
CA VAL A 621 -8.18 3.34 28.44
C VAL A 621 -8.23 3.59 26.94
N VAL A 622 -7.08 3.47 26.26
CA VAL A 622 -7.00 3.41 24.79
C VAL A 622 -6.66 2.00 24.33
N TYR A 623 -7.40 1.48 23.35
CA TYR A 623 -7.13 0.16 22.77
C TYR A 623 -6.22 0.25 21.53
N HIS A 624 -5.18 -0.58 21.49
CA HIS A 624 -4.36 -0.80 20.30
C HIS A 624 -4.91 -1.96 19.46
N ASP A 625 -5.46 -1.66 18.29
CA ASP A 625 -5.94 -2.66 17.33
C ASP A 625 -4.82 -3.55 16.77
N SER A 626 -4.80 -4.82 17.17
CA SER A 626 -3.92 -5.84 16.58
C SER A 626 -4.25 -6.09 15.11
N CYS A 627 -3.25 -5.99 14.23
CA CYS A 627 -3.47 -6.20 12.80
C CYS A 627 -3.83 -7.65 12.45
N TYR A 628 -3.30 -8.64 13.17
CA TYR A 628 -3.62 -10.06 12.95
C TYR A 628 -5.00 -10.44 13.51
N LEU A 629 -5.47 -9.76 14.56
CA LEU A 629 -6.83 -9.97 15.07
C LEU A 629 -7.87 -9.27 14.18
N GLY A 630 -7.60 -8.00 13.84
CA GLY A 630 -8.50 -7.17 13.03
C GLY A 630 -8.39 -7.41 11.52
N ARG A 631 -7.30 -6.99 10.87
CA ARG A 631 -7.24 -6.98 9.39
C ARG A 631 -7.14 -8.36 8.77
N HIS A 632 -6.54 -9.32 9.47
CA HIS A 632 -6.42 -10.71 8.98
C HIS A 632 -7.62 -11.59 9.32
N ASN A 633 -8.31 -11.33 10.44
CA ASN A 633 -9.37 -12.20 10.97
C ASN A 633 -10.72 -11.50 11.25
N ASP A 634 -10.83 -10.21 10.97
CA ASP A 634 -12.05 -9.39 11.10
C ASP A 634 -12.64 -9.32 12.53
N ILE A 635 -11.81 -9.52 13.57
CA ILE A 635 -12.19 -9.38 14.98
C ILE A 635 -11.75 -8.02 15.50
N TYR A 636 -12.72 -7.11 15.71
CA TYR A 636 -12.47 -5.74 16.22
C TYR A 636 -13.28 -5.38 17.48
N LEU A 637 -14.43 -6.02 17.69
CA LEU A 637 -15.38 -5.65 18.74
C LEU A 637 -15.11 -6.37 20.07
N ALA A 638 -14.71 -7.64 20.04
CA ALA A 638 -14.46 -8.43 21.24
C ALA A 638 -13.55 -7.71 22.26
N PRO A 639 -12.39 -7.14 21.86
CA PRO A 639 -11.52 -6.40 22.79
C PRO A 639 -12.22 -5.21 23.44
N ARG A 640 -13.01 -4.47 22.66
CA ARG A 640 -13.72 -3.26 23.11
C ARG A 640 -14.87 -3.59 24.05
N LYS A 641 -15.58 -4.69 23.79
CA LYS A 641 -16.67 -5.18 24.66
C LYS A 641 -16.15 -5.61 26.03
N ILE A 642 -15.02 -6.30 26.09
CA ILE A 642 -14.38 -6.66 27.37
C ILE A 642 -14.06 -5.39 28.16
N ILE A 643 -13.35 -4.43 27.56
CA ILE A 643 -13.01 -3.17 28.26
C ILE A 643 -14.30 -2.44 28.69
N GLY A 644 -15.31 -2.38 27.82
CA GLY A 644 -16.60 -1.74 28.11
C GLY A 644 -17.46 -2.44 29.15
N SER A 645 -17.11 -3.66 29.58
CA SER A 645 -17.79 -4.36 30.67
C SER A 645 -17.30 -3.94 32.06
N LEU A 646 -16.18 -3.22 32.15
CA LEU A 646 -15.59 -2.78 33.39
C LEU A 646 -16.27 -1.50 33.92
N ALA A 647 -16.55 -1.42 35.21
CA ALA A 647 -17.05 -0.19 35.82
C ALA A 647 -15.93 0.86 35.93
N GLY A 648 -16.28 2.15 35.77
CA GLY A 648 -15.34 3.26 36.00
C GLY A 648 -14.43 3.63 34.82
N VAL A 649 -14.41 2.85 33.73
CA VAL A 649 -13.53 3.13 32.58
C VAL A 649 -14.03 4.26 31.68
N ASP A 650 -13.12 5.12 31.23
CA ASP A 650 -13.33 6.04 30.10
C ASP A 650 -12.59 5.49 28.86
N ILE A 651 -13.33 4.93 27.91
CA ILE A 651 -12.73 4.40 26.67
C ILE A 651 -12.51 5.53 25.67
N VAL A 652 -11.26 5.70 25.26
CA VAL A 652 -10.87 6.62 24.19
C VAL A 652 -10.31 5.87 23.00
N GLU A 653 -10.49 6.46 21.82
CA GLU A 653 -10.00 5.89 20.56
C GLU A 653 -8.90 6.78 19.98
N ALA A 654 -7.83 6.16 19.53
CA ALA A 654 -6.81 6.84 18.74
C ALA A 654 -7.41 7.37 17.42
N PRO A 655 -6.90 8.46 16.83
CA PRO A 655 -7.36 8.98 15.54
C PRO A 655 -7.38 7.91 14.44
N ARG A 656 -6.40 7.01 14.44
CA ARG A 656 -6.37 5.80 13.63
C ARG A 656 -6.70 4.59 14.48
N ASN A 657 -7.90 4.05 14.29
CA ASN A 657 -8.42 2.86 14.97
C ASN A 657 -9.14 1.90 14.00
N GLY A 658 -9.50 0.72 14.49
CA GLY A 658 -10.17 -0.35 13.75
C GLY A 658 -9.44 -0.71 12.46
N THR A 659 -10.16 -0.74 11.34
CA THR A 659 -9.57 -1.03 10.02
C THR A 659 -8.49 -0.03 9.59
N LYS A 660 -8.47 1.18 10.18
CA LYS A 660 -7.50 2.24 9.91
C LYS A 660 -6.34 2.29 10.90
N GLY A 661 -6.30 1.41 11.92
CA GLY A 661 -5.28 1.40 12.97
C GLY A 661 -3.86 1.24 12.43
N MET A 662 -2.90 2.00 12.98
CA MET A 662 -1.48 1.88 12.62
C MET A 662 -0.85 0.68 13.34
N CYS A 663 -0.03 -0.08 12.59
CA CYS A 663 0.66 -1.27 13.08
C CYS A 663 1.64 -0.94 14.22
N CYS A 664 1.84 -1.87 15.16
CA CYS A 664 2.87 -1.76 16.19
C CYS A 664 4.32 -1.88 15.68
N GLY A 665 4.54 -2.44 14.49
CA GLY A 665 5.87 -2.60 13.89
C GLY A 665 6.40 -4.04 13.87
N ALA A 666 6.00 -4.90 14.80
CA ALA A 666 6.59 -6.24 14.97
C ALA A 666 6.17 -7.31 13.94
N GLY A 667 5.05 -7.12 13.23
CA GLY A 667 4.55 -8.09 12.26
C GLY A 667 5.52 -8.32 11.10
N GLY A 668 5.33 -9.40 10.33
CA GLY A 668 6.21 -9.66 9.18
C GLY A 668 7.61 -10.13 9.57
N ALA A 669 7.76 -10.74 10.75
CA ALA A 669 9.02 -11.08 11.40
C ALA A 669 9.91 -9.89 11.80
N ARG A 670 9.38 -8.66 11.75
CA ARG A 670 10.10 -7.43 12.12
C ARG A 670 10.46 -7.36 13.61
N MET A 671 9.83 -8.16 14.48
CA MET A 671 10.27 -8.36 15.87
C MET A 671 11.73 -8.84 15.97
N TRP A 672 12.23 -9.49 14.92
CA TRP A 672 13.57 -10.10 14.85
C TRP A 672 14.52 -9.33 13.93
N MET A 673 14.20 -8.07 13.62
CA MET A 673 14.95 -7.25 12.68
C MET A 673 15.05 -5.83 13.22
N GLU A 674 16.22 -5.22 13.12
CA GLU A 674 16.40 -3.84 13.56
C GLU A 674 15.75 -2.83 12.60
N GLU A 675 15.38 -1.65 13.13
CA GLU A 675 14.91 -0.49 12.35
C GLU A 675 15.99 0.58 12.35
N ASN A 676 16.68 0.73 11.21
CA ASN A 676 17.77 1.69 11.07
C ASN A 676 17.41 2.93 10.24
N ILE A 677 16.18 2.97 9.68
CA ILE A 677 15.74 4.04 8.76
C ILE A 677 14.50 4.74 9.33
N GLY A 678 14.66 6.04 9.55
CA GLY A 678 13.62 6.92 10.08
C GLY A 678 13.22 6.56 11.53
N PRO A 679 12.15 7.18 12.07
CA PRO A 679 11.64 6.82 13.38
C PRO A 679 11.14 5.36 13.41
N LYS A 680 11.14 4.72 14.57
CA LYS A 680 10.60 3.37 14.69
C LYS A 680 9.08 3.41 14.56
N VAL A 681 8.50 2.35 13.97
CA VAL A 681 7.04 2.25 13.79
C VAL A 681 6.31 2.25 15.13
N ASN A 682 6.86 1.57 16.14
CA ASN A 682 6.28 1.52 17.48
C ASN A 682 6.30 2.89 18.16
N ASP A 683 7.39 3.65 18.07
CA ASP A 683 7.49 4.98 18.69
C ASP A 683 6.43 5.94 18.16
N VAL A 684 6.22 5.96 16.83
CA VAL A 684 5.21 6.81 16.19
C VAL A 684 3.79 6.40 16.60
N ARG A 685 3.53 5.09 16.74
CA ARG A 685 2.23 4.62 17.20
C ARG A 685 2.03 4.86 18.70
N ALA A 686 3.04 4.63 19.53
CA ALA A 686 2.99 4.87 20.97
C ALA A 686 2.68 6.34 21.26
N LYS A 687 3.34 7.27 20.55
CA LYS A 687 3.01 8.69 20.62
C LYS A 687 1.54 8.97 20.32
N GLU A 688 0.98 8.38 19.27
CA GLU A 688 -0.44 8.56 18.94
C GLU A 688 -1.37 8.05 20.06
N LEU A 689 -0.97 7.01 20.78
CA LEU A 689 -1.71 6.49 21.94
C LEU A 689 -1.56 7.40 23.16
N ILE A 690 -0.35 7.88 23.46
CA ILE A 690 -0.07 8.85 24.54
C ILE A 690 -0.88 10.13 24.32
N ASP A 691 -0.90 10.65 23.09
CA ASP A 691 -1.59 11.89 22.72
C ASP A 691 -3.13 11.83 22.90
N THR A 692 -3.70 10.63 23.13
CA THR A 692 -5.12 10.51 23.51
C THR A 692 -5.40 10.98 24.95
N GLY A 693 -4.35 11.08 25.78
CA GLY A 693 -4.44 11.36 27.21
C GLY A 693 -4.96 10.17 28.02
N ALA A 694 -4.81 8.94 27.51
CA ALA A 694 -5.12 7.72 28.24
C ALA A 694 -4.05 7.44 29.31
N THR A 695 -4.47 6.96 30.48
CA THR A 695 -3.58 6.48 31.55
C THR A 695 -3.27 4.99 31.38
N ARG A 696 -3.94 4.31 30.45
CA ARG A 696 -3.72 2.90 30.15
C ARG A 696 -3.85 2.59 28.67
N VAL A 697 -2.91 1.79 28.15
CA VAL A 697 -2.96 1.19 26.82
C VAL A 697 -3.31 -0.29 26.95
N ALA A 698 -4.43 -0.67 26.36
CA ALA A 698 -4.86 -2.06 26.25
C ALA A 698 -4.40 -2.66 24.92
N THR A 699 -3.78 -3.83 24.98
CA THR A 699 -3.40 -4.63 23.81
C THR A 699 -4.07 -6.01 23.84
N ALA A 700 -4.07 -6.71 22.70
CA ALA A 700 -4.62 -8.06 22.58
C ALA A 700 -3.65 -8.96 21.80
N CYS A 701 -2.35 -8.72 21.95
CA CYS A 701 -1.31 -9.36 21.17
C CYS A 701 0.04 -9.23 21.89
N PRO A 702 0.73 -10.35 22.17
CA PRO A 702 2.02 -10.33 22.85
C PRO A 702 3.07 -9.42 22.20
N PHE A 703 3.17 -9.45 20.87
CA PHE A 703 4.09 -8.56 20.15
C PHE A 703 3.66 -7.10 20.24
N CYS A 704 2.35 -6.81 20.19
CA CYS A 704 1.90 -5.43 20.35
C CYS A 704 2.18 -4.91 21.76
N TYR A 705 2.04 -5.75 22.79
CA TYR A 705 2.37 -5.37 24.15
C TYR A 705 3.85 -4.98 24.24
N ILE A 706 4.78 -5.83 23.79
CA ILE A 706 6.22 -5.54 23.82
C ILE A 706 6.51 -4.22 23.08
N MET A 707 6.00 -4.07 21.85
CA MET A 707 6.30 -2.90 21.03
C MET A 707 5.70 -1.61 21.57
N MET A 708 4.47 -1.64 22.11
CA MET A 708 3.83 -0.44 22.67
C MET A 708 4.47 -0.03 23.98
N ASP A 709 4.84 -0.99 24.84
CA ASP A 709 5.56 -0.69 26.08
C ASP A 709 6.94 -0.09 25.79
N ASP A 710 7.71 -0.68 24.86
CA ASP A 710 9.00 -0.12 24.41
C ASP A 710 8.83 1.30 23.83
N GLY A 711 7.81 1.50 22.98
CA GLY A 711 7.55 2.81 22.39
C GLY A 711 7.12 3.86 23.41
N VAL A 712 6.29 3.51 24.41
CA VAL A 712 5.86 4.43 25.47
C VAL A 712 7.05 4.85 26.33
N LYS A 713 7.86 3.89 26.76
CA LYS A 713 9.10 4.14 27.51
C LYS A 713 10.12 4.93 26.70
N GLY A 714 10.19 4.70 25.39
CA GLY A 714 11.00 5.47 24.46
C GLY A 714 10.64 6.96 24.39
N HIS A 715 9.43 7.35 24.79
CA HIS A 715 9.00 8.76 24.95
C HIS A 715 9.20 9.30 26.37
N GLY A 716 9.88 8.56 27.25
CA GLY A 716 10.12 8.95 28.64
C GLY A 716 8.88 8.92 29.52
N VAL A 717 7.87 8.13 29.13
CA VAL A 717 6.65 7.92 29.92
C VAL A 717 6.81 6.64 30.73
N GLU A 718 6.72 6.78 32.04
CA GLU A 718 6.90 5.68 33.00
C GLU A 718 5.57 4.98 33.35
N ASP A 719 5.66 3.78 33.94
CA ASP A 719 4.50 2.94 34.26
C ASP A 719 3.53 3.59 35.27
N ASP A 720 3.95 4.58 36.06
CA ASP A 720 3.09 5.34 36.97
C ASP A 720 2.25 6.42 36.25
N GLN A 721 2.67 6.82 35.05
CA GLN A 721 1.98 7.79 34.21
C GLN A 721 1.06 7.11 33.19
N LEU A 722 1.54 6.04 32.55
CA LEU A 722 0.77 5.28 31.55
C LEU A 722 1.14 3.81 31.60
N GLN A 723 0.17 2.97 31.91
CA GLN A 723 0.37 1.52 31.96
C GLN A 723 0.04 0.85 30.62
N VAL A 724 0.97 0.09 30.07
CA VAL A 724 0.72 -0.77 28.91
C VAL A 724 0.47 -2.19 29.40
N GLY A 725 -0.56 -2.85 28.89
CA GLY A 725 -0.82 -4.25 29.21
C GLY A 725 -1.78 -4.94 28.25
N ASP A 726 -1.85 -6.26 28.33
CA ASP A 726 -2.86 -7.03 27.62
C ASP A 726 -4.22 -6.94 28.32
N ILE A 727 -5.30 -7.00 27.57
CA ILE A 727 -6.67 -7.00 28.08
C ILE A 727 -6.91 -8.06 29.15
N ALA A 728 -6.28 -9.24 29.06
CA ALA A 728 -6.43 -10.27 30.10
C ALA A 728 -5.88 -9.80 31.46
N MET A 729 -4.79 -9.03 31.48
CA MET A 729 -4.25 -8.46 32.72
C MET A 729 -5.18 -7.41 33.28
N HIS A 730 -5.65 -6.49 32.43
CA HIS A 730 -6.53 -5.39 32.82
C HIS A 730 -7.88 -5.90 33.35
N LEU A 731 -8.45 -6.92 32.70
CA LEU A 731 -9.68 -7.57 33.13
C LEU A 731 -9.51 -8.23 34.50
N LEU A 732 -8.42 -8.97 34.69
CA LEU A 732 -8.15 -9.63 35.96
C LEU A 732 -7.95 -8.62 37.10
N GLU A 733 -7.15 -7.58 36.87
CA GLU A 733 -6.92 -6.49 37.82
C GLU A 733 -8.23 -5.81 38.22
N ALA A 734 -9.11 -5.55 37.25
CA ALA A 734 -10.41 -4.93 37.51
C ALA A 734 -11.31 -5.81 38.37
N ILE A 735 -11.36 -7.12 38.12
CA ILE A 735 -12.12 -8.09 38.94
C ILE A 735 -11.57 -8.09 40.38
N GLU A 736 -10.26 -8.26 40.55
CA GLU A 736 -9.63 -8.33 41.88
C GLU A 736 -9.78 -7.03 42.68
N THR A 737 -9.68 -5.88 42.00
CA THR A 737 -9.92 -4.56 42.60
C THR A 737 -11.37 -4.41 43.07
N GLY A 738 -12.31 -4.86 42.23
CA GLY A 738 -13.73 -4.90 42.55
C GLY A 738 -14.05 -5.74 43.79
N GLU A 739 -13.52 -6.96 43.83
CA GLU A 739 -13.67 -7.89 44.95
C GLU A 739 -13.07 -7.30 46.24
N ALA A 740 -11.88 -6.70 46.17
CA ALA A 740 -11.24 -6.07 47.33
C ALA A 740 -12.07 -4.91 47.88
N ARG A 741 -12.61 -4.05 47.01
CA ARG A 741 -13.49 -2.94 47.40
C ARG A 741 -14.81 -3.44 48.01
N ALA A 742 -15.42 -4.47 47.43
CA ALA A 742 -16.63 -5.07 47.98
C ALA A 742 -16.39 -5.68 49.37
N GLN A 743 -15.25 -6.36 49.56
CA GLN A 743 -14.84 -6.89 50.86
C GLN A 743 -14.58 -5.76 51.87
N GLN A 744 -13.91 -4.67 51.46
CA GLN A 744 -13.66 -3.52 52.32
C GLN A 744 -14.97 -2.81 52.72
N ALA A 745 -15.87 -2.55 51.76
CA ALA A 745 -17.19 -1.95 52.03
C ALA A 745 -18.02 -2.81 53.00
N SER A 746 -17.98 -4.13 52.86
CA SER A 746 -18.63 -5.06 53.78
C SER A 746 -18.03 -4.99 55.19
N ARG A 747 -16.70 -4.89 55.32
CA ARG A 747 -16.00 -4.71 56.60
C ARG A 747 -16.34 -3.36 57.25
N ASP A 748 -16.39 -2.28 56.47
CA ASP A 748 -16.72 -0.94 56.97
C ASP A 748 -18.20 -0.83 57.41
N ALA A 749 -19.11 -1.54 56.71
CA ALA A 749 -20.51 -1.66 57.11
C ALA A 749 -20.68 -2.45 58.42
N LEU A 750 -19.87 -3.49 58.64
CA LEU A 750 -19.84 -4.26 59.90
C LEU A 750 -19.24 -3.48 61.09
N LEU A 751 -18.36 -2.51 60.80
CA LEU A 751 -17.67 -1.68 61.82
C LEU A 751 -18.38 -0.35 62.09
N SER A 752 -19.43 0.00 61.33
CA SER A 752 -20.23 1.19 61.58
C SER A 752 -21.10 1.00 62.84
N PRO A 753 -21.07 1.94 63.82
CA PRO A 753 -21.84 1.78 65.04
C PRO A 753 -23.34 1.79 64.73
N VAL A 754 -24.05 0.76 65.18
CA VAL A 754 -25.52 0.69 65.14
C VAL A 754 -26.05 1.89 65.91
N GLY A 755 -26.59 2.85 65.18
CA GLY A 755 -27.25 4.02 65.73
C GLY A 755 -28.41 3.61 66.63
N ASP A 756 -28.41 4.21 67.81
CA ASP A 756 -29.33 4.09 68.93
C ASP A 756 -30.80 3.95 68.50
N THR A 757 -31.43 2.84 68.88
CA THR A 757 -32.88 2.65 68.79
C THR A 757 -33.57 3.53 69.81
N THR A 758 -34.19 4.62 69.37
CA THR A 758 -35.28 5.27 70.11
C THR A 758 -36.60 5.13 69.33
N PRO A 759 -37.73 4.88 70.01
CA PRO A 759 -38.95 4.44 69.34
C PRO A 759 -39.79 5.62 68.86
N VAL A 760 -40.16 5.63 67.58
CA VAL A 760 -41.18 6.54 67.05
C VAL A 760 -42.57 5.98 67.39
N GLY A 761 -43.30 6.69 68.24
CA GLY A 761 -44.74 6.58 68.36
C GLY A 761 -45.45 7.32 67.23
N ARG A 762 -46.27 6.56 66.48
CA ARG A 762 -47.56 6.92 65.86
C ARG A 762 -47.80 8.40 65.48
N ASP A 763 -47.88 8.68 64.17
CA ASP A 763 -49.17 8.83 63.46
C ASP A 763 -48.97 9.20 61.97
N GLY A 764 -49.81 8.61 61.10
CA GLY A 764 -50.27 9.23 59.84
C GLY A 764 -49.46 9.04 58.54
N LEU A 765 -49.82 8.01 57.77
CA LEU A 765 -49.78 8.03 56.27
C LEU A 765 -50.99 8.85 55.72
N PRO A 766 -51.14 9.15 54.40
CA PRO A 766 -50.35 8.72 53.21
C PRO A 766 -50.08 9.82 52.15
N THR A 767 -49.47 9.40 51.02
CA THR A 767 -49.62 9.82 49.59
C THR A 767 -48.30 10.22 48.89
N THR A 768 -47.66 9.30 48.14
CA THR A 768 -47.76 9.08 46.67
C THR A 768 -47.36 10.28 45.81
N SER A 769 -46.23 10.20 45.09
CA SER A 769 -46.17 10.08 43.62
C SER A 769 -44.82 10.53 43.03
N ALA A 770 -44.19 9.61 42.30
CA ALA A 770 -43.62 9.75 40.95
C ALA A 770 -42.93 11.05 40.46
N SER A 771 -41.74 10.82 39.88
CA SER A 771 -41.32 11.21 38.51
C SER A 771 -40.65 12.56 38.23
N ARG A 772 -39.35 12.45 37.89
CA ARG A 772 -38.60 12.94 36.70
C ARG A 772 -38.49 14.44 36.35
N PHE A 773 -37.37 14.67 35.64
CA PHE A 773 -36.95 15.80 34.77
C PHE A 773 -36.28 16.97 35.51
N ALA A 774 -34.96 17.12 35.38
CA ALA A 774 -34.19 17.66 34.25
C ALA A 774 -34.31 19.18 34.12
N THR A 775 -33.17 19.90 34.19
CA THR A 775 -32.61 20.74 33.12
C THR A 775 -31.32 21.42 33.61
N SER A 776 -30.33 21.45 32.71
CA SER A 776 -29.09 22.28 32.70
C SER A 776 -29.42 23.78 32.51
N PRO A 777 -28.49 24.75 32.24
CA PRO A 777 -27.01 24.75 32.30
C PRO A 777 -26.36 26.03 32.92
N ALA A 778 -25.02 25.98 33.00
CA ALA A 778 -24.01 27.05 32.79
C ALA A 778 -23.95 28.32 33.68
N GLU A 779 -22.77 28.62 34.23
CA GLU A 779 -21.83 29.68 33.74
C GLU A 779 -20.68 29.98 34.74
N SER A 780 -19.53 30.36 34.17
CA SER A 780 -18.44 31.20 34.74
C SER A 780 -17.56 30.56 35.84
N ALA A 781 -16.29 30.92 36.05
CA ALA A 781 -15.46 32.01 35.58
C ALA A 781 -13.96 31.66 35.71
N THR A 782 -13.15 32.34 34.90
CA THR A 782 -11.69 32.50 34.97
C THR A 782 -11.21 33.19 36.25
N ALA A 783 -9.98 32.87 36.72
CA ALA A 783 -9.08 33.84 37.35
C ALA A 783 -7.62 33.37 37.34
N THR A 784 -6.75 34.26 36.89
CA THR A 784 -5.27 34.23 36.84
C THR A 784 -4.67 35.14 37.92
N ALA A 785 -3.53 34.76 38.50
CA ALA A 785 -2.49 35.62 39.14
C ALA A 785 -1.29 34.69 39.50
N VAL A 786 -0.04 34.79 39.01
CA VAL A 786 1.00 35.85 38.93
C VAL A 786 1.80 36.06 40.25
N LEU A 787 3.06 35.57 40.22
CA LEU A 787 4.35 36.02 40.84
C LEU A 787 4.42 36.12 42.39
N ASP A 788 5.52 35.81 43.11
CA ASP A 788 6.96 36.01 42.91
C ASP A 788 7.82 35.05 43.80
N ALA A 789 9.11 34.94 43.47
CA ALA A 789 10.19 34.22 44.20
C ALA A 789 10.71 35.02 45.44
N PRO A 790 11.66 34.50 46.27
CA PRO A 790 13.09 34.53 45.91
C PRO A 790 14.01 33.41 46.49
N ASP A 791 15.21 33.31 45.88
CA ASP A 791 16.59 33.04 46.40
C ASP A 791 16.85 31.94 47.46
N SER A 792 17.95 31.20 47.49
CA SER A 792 19.22 31.11 46.74
C SER A 792 20.00 29.90 47.31
N ALA A 793 20.94 29.35 46.55
CA ALA A 793 22.28 28.86 46.98
C ALA A 793 22.73 27.61 46.20
N VAL A 794 23.95 27.72 45.71
CA VAL A 794 24.67 26.84 44.79
C VAL A 794 25.48 25.80 45.56
N ALA A 795 25.60 24.58 45.02
CA ALA A 795 26.75 23.71 45.22
C ALA A 795 27.02 22.87 43.95
N GLU A 796 28.31 22.76 43.62
CA GLU A 796 28.94 22.28 42.40
C GLU A 796 28.72 20.80 42.07
N GLU A 797 28.75 20.47 40.77
CA GLU A 797 29.29 19.19 40.31
C GLU A 797 30.11 19.36 39.03
N THR A 798 31.23 18.65 39.02
CA THR A 798 32.40 18.74 38.15
C THR A 798 32.18 18.27 36.72
N VAL A 799 32.57 19.09 35.73
CA VAL A 799 32.63 18.72 34.31
C VAL A 799 33.98 18.10 33.98
N THR A 800 33.96 16.86 33.49
CA THR A 800 35.09 16.20 32.85
C THR A 800 35.31 16.80 31.45
N ALA A 801 36.56 17.16 31.16
CA ALA A 801 36.98 17.78 29.90
C ALA A 801 36.83 16.81 28.72
N ALA A 802 35.95 17.18 27.78
CA ALA A 802 35.93 16.61 26.43
C ALA A 802 37.02 17.26 25.56
N ALA A 803 37.65 16.44 24.72
CA ALA A 803 38.74 16.81 23.84
C ALA A 803 38.36 17.98 22.90
N ALA A 804 39.28 18.95 22.75
CA ALA A 804 39.11 20.05 21.82
C ALA A 804 39.15 19.54 20.37
N GLU A 805 38.04 19.72 19.65
CA GLU A 805 37.96 19.50 18.19
C GLU A 805 38.84 20.51 17.43
N PRO A 806 39.32 20.16 16.21
CA PRO A 806 40.08 21.06 15.36
C PRO A 806 39.30 22.36 15.09
N ILE A 807 39.98 23.50 15.14
CA ILE A 807 39.40 24.85 14.99
C ILE A 807 38.66 25.05 13.65
N ASP A 808 38.91 24.18 12.66
CA ASP A 808 38.33 24.26 11.30
C ASP A 808 37.28 23.17 10.98
N ALA A 809 36.81 22.37 11.95
CA ALA A 809 35.78 21.37 11.71
C ALA A 809 34.37 22.01 11.52
N PRO A 810 33.51 21.51 10.62
CA PRO A 810 32.11 21.94 10.50
C PRO A 810 31.38 21.82 11.84
N ASP A 811 30.50 22.77 12.15
CA ASP A 811 29.64 22.71 13.31
C ASP A 811 28.47 21.75 13.08
N ASP A 812 27.97 21.17 14.17
CA ASP A 812 26.71 20.40 14.14
C ASP A 812 25.52 21.40 14.08
N LEU A 813 25.15 21.78 12.86
CA LEU A 813 24.09 22.76 12.61
C LEU A 813 22.71 22.24 13.01
N LYS A 814 22.54 20.92 13.25
CA LYS A 814 21.27 20.35 13.74
C LYS A 814 20.93 20.81 15.17
N LEU A 815 21.88 21.42 15.88
CA LEU A 815 21.61 22.07 17.17
C LEU A 815 20.69 23.31 17.03
N ILE A 816 20.55 23.88 15.83
CA ILE A 816 19.58 24.94 15.55
C ILE A 816 18.20 24.32 15.30
N LYS A 817 17.20 24.78 16.05
CA LYS A 817 15.82 24.32 15.91
C LYS A 817 15.32 24.51 14.48
N GLY A 818 14.93 23.40 13.85
CA GLY A 818 14.42 23.37 12.50
C GLY A 818 15.44 22.96 11.44
N VAL A 819 16.73 22.89 11.78
CA VAL A 819 17.78 22.29 10.94
C VAL A 819 17.87 20.80 11.26
N GLY A 820 17.40 19.94 10.35
CA GLY A 820 17.57 18.49 10.46
C GLY A 820 18.74 17.98 9.61
N PRO A 821 19.11 16.69 9.65
CA PRO A 821 20.26 16.14 8.93
C PRO A 821 20.25 16.40 7.42
N VAL A 822 19.06 16.49 6.82
CA VAL A 822 18.90 16.82 5.39
C VAL A 822 19.18 18.30 5.13
N LEU A 823 18.73 19.20 6.02
CA LEU A 823 18.93 20.63 5.86
C LEU A 823 20.37 21.02 6.18
N GLU A 824 20.98 20.40 7.19
CA GLU A 824 22.42 20.52 7.47
C GLU A 824 23.25 20.16 6.24
N ARG A 825 22.94 19.03 5.58
CA ARG A 825 23.62 18.65 4.34
C ARG A 825 23.43 19.70 3.23
N LEU A 826 22.21 20.19 3.03
CA LEU A 826 21.95 21.20 2.01
C LEU A 826 22.65 22.54 2.32
N LEU A 827 22.77 22.92 3.59
CA LEU A 827 23.54 24.10 4.01
C LEU A 827 25.04 23.88 3.71
N HIS A 828 25.57 22.70 4.01
CA HIS A 828 26.95 22.33 3.70
C HIS A 828 27.22 22.36 2.19
N ASP A 829 26.27 21.88 1.38
CA ASP A 829 26.37 21.93 -0.09
C ASP A 829 26.43 23.36 -0.63
N HIS A 830 25.94 24.35 0.14
CA HIS A 830 26.02 25.78 -0.16
C HIS A 830 27.16 26.49 0.61
N GLY A 831 28.10 25.74 1.21
CA GLY A 831 29.27 26.29 1.90
C GLY A 831 28.98 26.88 3.30
N ILE A 832 27.79 26.65 3.85
CA ILE A 832 27.37 27.12 5.17
C ILE A 832 27.56 25.95 6.13
N THR A 833 28.64 25.98 6.92
CA THR A 833 29.07 24.85 7.76
C THR A 833 29.29 25.25 9.22
N THR A 834 29.12 26.52 9.58
CA THR A 834 29.41 27.03 10.94
C THR A 834 28.27 27.88 11.50
N PHE A 835 28.20 27.97 12.83
CA PHE A 835 27.25 28.84 13.53
C PHE A 835 27.55 30.32 13.25
N GLU A 836 28.81 30.71 13.11
CA GLU A 836 29.23 32.07 12.80
C GLU A 836 28.71 32.55 11.44
N GLN A 837 28.67 31.66 10.43
CA GLN A 837 28.08 31.97 9.13
C GLN A 837 26.56 32.19 9.25
N ILE A 838 25.84 31.32 9.96
CA ILE A 838 24.39 31.49 10.14
C ILE A 838 24.08 32.75 10.98
N ALA A 839 24.91 33.06 11.98
CA ALA A 839 24.79 34.28 12.77
C ALA A 839 25.02 35.55 11.94
N ALA A 840 25.82 35.48 10.87
CA ALA A 840 26.12 36.58 9.96
C ALA A 840 25.04 36.81 8.88
N PHE A 841 23.99 35.98 8.80
CA PHE A 841 22.94 36.14 7.80
C PHE A 841 22.27 37.52 7.86
N THR A 842 22.26 38.21 6.73
CA THR A 842 21.44 39.40 6.53
C THR A 842 20.02 38.98 6.15
N PRO A 843 18.98 39.81 6.40
CA PRO A 843 17.61 39.49 5.98
C PRO A 843 17.47 39.20 4.48
N GLU A 844 18.30 39.84 3.65
CA GLU A 844 18.37 39.60 2.20
C GLU A 844 18.96 38.22 1.89
N TYR A 845 20.00 37.80 2.62
CA TYR A 845 20.61 36.49 2.50
C TYR A 845 19.66 35.38 2.97
N GLU A 846 18.96 35.57 4.09
CA GLU A 846 17.92 34.66 4.58
C GLU A 846 16.82 34.47 3.53
N ALA A 847 16.30 35.55 2.97
CA ALA A 847 15.24 35.50 1.95
C ALA A 847 15.70 34.77 0.68
N ARG A 848 16.95 34.99 0.25
CA ARG A 848 17.53 34.34 -0.92
C ARG A 848 17.78 32.86 -0.68
N LEU A 849 18.28 32.49 0.49
CA LEU A 849 18.49 31.10 0.87
C LEU A 849 17.16 30.36 1.05
N ASP A 850 16.15 31.01 1.65
CA ASP A 850 14.78 30.48 1.74
C ASP A 850 14.21 30.23 0.32
N GLN A 851 14.49 31.10 -0.64
CA GLN A 851 14.04 30.92 -2.03
C GLN A 851 14.77 29.76 -2.73
N ILE A 852 16.10 29.67 -2.60
CA ILE A 852 16.93 28.62 -3.23
C ILE A 852 16.58 27.24 -2.65
N MET A 853 16.40 27.16 -1.33
CA MET A 853 16.09 25.92 -0.63
C MET A 853 14.57 25.62 -0.55
N GLU A 854 13.73 26.43 -1.20
CA GLU A 854 12.26 26.36 -1.22
C GLU A 854 11.61 26.33 0.19
N PHE A 855 12.19 27.06 1.14
CA PHE A 855 11.63 27.25 2.47
C PHE A 855 10.53 28.32 2.48
N ASP A 856 9.49 28.12 3.28
CA ASP A 856 8.37 29.06 3.46
C ASP A 856 8.65 30.04 4.61
N GLY A 857 9.64 30.93 4.42
CA GLY A 857 10.07 31.91 5.43
C GLY A 857 10.66 31.27 6.70
N ARG A 858 11.19 30.05 6.57
CA ARG A 858 11.46 29.17 7.70
C ARG A 858 12.65 29.67 8.52
N ILE A 859 13.69 30.14 7.86
CA ILE A 859 14.93 30.60 8.51
C ILE A 859 14.61 31.70 9.53
N THR A 860 13.80 32.68 9.12
CA THR A 860 13.35 33.78 9.97
C THR A 860 12.33 33.33 11.02
N ARG A 861 11.34 32.50 10.64
CA ARG A 861 10.28 32.04 11.58
C ARG A 861 10.85 31.21 12.72
N ASP A 862 11.80 30.32 12.42
CA ASP A 862 12.41 29.44 13.39
C ASP A 862 13.62 30.12 14.08
N ASP A 863 13.90 31.41 13.83
CA ASP A 863 14.98 32.23 14.39
C ASP A 863 16.37 31.56 14.35
N TRP A 864 16.79 31.15 13.17
CA TRP A 864 18.08 30.45 13.00
C TRP A 864 19.26 31.34 13.35
N ARG A 865 19.21 32.61 12.96
CA ARG A 865 20.27 33.58 13.26
C ARG A 865 20.41 33.83 14.76
N GLY A 866 19.30 33.99 15.49
CA GLY A 866 19.32 34.20 16.94
C GLY A 866 19.92 33.01 17.68
N GLN A 867 19.53 31.80 17.31
CA GLN A 867 20.08 30.56 17.89
C GLN A 867 21.55 30.37 17.53
N ALA A 868 21.94 30.59 16.27
CA ALA A 868 23.33 30.48 15.83
C ALA A 868 24.24 31.49 16.54
N THR A 869 23.75 32.71 16.78
CA THR A 869 24.48 33.73 17.56
C THR A 869 24.75 33.25 19.00
N GLN A 870 23.78 32.59 19.62
CA GLN A 870 23.94 32.03 20.96
C GLN A 870 24.98 30.91 20.97
N PHE A 871 24.99 30.01 19.99
CA PHE A 871 25.98 28.94 19.90
C PHE A 871 27.39 29.45 19.54
N ALA A 872 27.50 30.41 18.62
CA ALA A 872 28.77 31.05 18.25
C ALA A 872 29.40 31.79 19.45
N SER A 873 28.60 32.43 20.31
CA SER A 873 29.10 33.16 21.49
C SER A 873 29.75 32.27 22.56
N GLN A 874 29.54 30.96 22.49
CA GLN A 874 30.08 29.98 23.45
C GLN A 874 31.42 29.39 23.00
N ARG A 875 31.99 29.85 21.87
CA ARG A 875 33.19 29.28 21.23
C ARG A 875 34.20 30.36 20.82
N PRO A 876 35.46 29.99 20.52
CA PRO A 876 36.47 30.92 20.01
C PRO A 876 36.07 31.47 18.65
N ALA A 877 36.22 32.79 18.44
CA ALA A 877 35.77 33.45 17.21
C ALA A 877 36.44 32.91 15.94
N ARG A 878 35.62 32.47 14.97
CA ARG A 878 36.03 32.14 13.59
C ARG A 878 35.62 33.24 12.62
N THR A 879 36.27 33.31 11.45
CA THR A 879 35.90 34.23 10.37
C THR A 879 34.57 33.83 9.74
N ALA A 880 33.59 34.73 9.78
CA ALA A 880 32.22 34.53 9.29
C ALA A 880 32.05 34.97 7.82
N GLU A 881 32.90 34.47 6.92
CA GLU A 881 32.75 34.79 5.50
C GLU A 881 31.57 34.00 4.90
N LEU A 882 30.57 34.72 4.39
CA LEU A 882 29.38 34.14 3.78
C LEU A 882 29.66 33.74 2.33
N PRO A 883 29.31 32.51 1.92
CA PRO A 883 29.43 32.11 0.52
C PRO A 883 28.41 32.86 -0.35
N ASP A 884 28.81 33.23 -1.57
CA ASP A 884 27.91 33.87 -2.54
C ASP A 884 26.85 32.87 -3.01
N LEU A 885 25.57 33.20 -2.76
CA LEU A 885 24.45 32.39 -3.25
C LEU A 885 24.16 32.70 -4.73
N PRO A 886 23.78 31.71 -5.55
CA PRO A 886 23.40 31.93 -6.95
C PRO A 886 22.18 32.84 -7.10
N ASP A 887 22.07 33.59 -8.20
CA ASP A 887 20.92 34.46 -8.49
C ASP A 887 19.78 33.67 -9.15
N PRO A 888 18.66 33.44 -8.46
CA PRO A 888 17.55 32.66 -9.01
C PRO A 888 16.85 33.33 -10.21
N SER A 889 17.20 34.57 -10.55
CA SER A 889 16.66 35.30 -11.71
C SER A 889 17.56 35.30 -12.96
N SER A 890 18.75 34.70 -12.86
CA SER A 890 19.66 34.55 -14.00
C SER A 890 19.31 33.32 -14.86
N PRO A 891 19.32 33.41 -16.21
CA PRO A 891 19.01 32.27 -17.07
C PRO A 891 20.20 31.29 -17.08
N GLU A 892 20.08 30.17 -16.37
CA GLU A 892 21.09 29.11 -16.38
C GLU A 892 21.14 28.37 -17.72
N THR A 893 22.29 28.46 -18.39
CA THR A 893 22.82 27.41 -19.26
C THR A 893 23.19 26.19 -18.41
N GLY A 894 23.00 24.98 -18.97
CA GLY A 894 22.98 23.70 -18.25
C GLY A 894 24.20 23.31 -17.38
N PRO A 895 24.11 22.17 -16.67
CA PRO A 895 24.89 21.90 -15.46
C PRO A 895 26.38 21.68 -15.75
N ALA A 896 27.21 22.40 -14.99
CA ALA A 896 28.66 22.25 -14.95
C ALA A 896 29.08 20.97 -14.22
N GLU A 897 30.15 20.36 -14.76
CA GLU A 897 30.87 19.21 -14.25
C GLU A 897 31.49 19.46 -12.86
N SER A 898 31.49 18.40 -12.05
CA SER A 898 32.20 18.31 -10.77
C SER A 898 33.72 18.46 -10.93
N ALA A 899 34.31 19.37 -10.14
CA ALA A 899 35.74 19.61 -10.07
C ALA A 899 36.53 18.38 -9.58
N ALA A 900 37.59 18.04 -10.32
CA ALA A 900 38.68 17.16 -9.91
C ALA A 900 39.83 17.97 -9.26
N ALA A 901 40.62 17.29 -8.43
CA ALA A 901 41.78 17.79 -7.67
C ALA A 901 42.95 18.31 -8.56
N PRO A 902 43.90 19.09 -8.01
CA PRO A 902 44.76 19.99 -8.78
C PRO A 902 46.06 19.34 -9.29
N THR A 903 46.55 19.81 -10.43
CA THR A 903 47.95 19.66 -10.87
C THR A 903 48.47 20.98 -11.49
N PRO A 904 49.80 21.24 -11.45
CA PRO A 904 50.35 22.58 -11.55
C PRO A 904 50.68 23.04 -12.99
N GLU A 905 50.57 24.37 -13.16
CA GLU A 905 51.16 25.31 -14.12
C GLU A 905 51.88 24.82 -15.39
N ALA A 906 51.48 25.37 -16.55
CA ALA A 906 52.37 26.06 -17.50
C ALA A 906 51.62 26.75 -18.67
N THR A 907 51.67 28.09 -18.67
CA THR A 907 51.86 29.04 -19.80
C THR A 907 51.15 28.89 -21.17
N ALA A 908 50.18 29.78 -21.38
CA ALA A 908 49.93 30.72 -22.50
C ALA A 908 50.54 30.51 -23.91
N GLN A 909 49.67 30.52 -24.95
CA GLN A 909 49.67 31.53 -26.03
C GLN A 909 48.50 31.36 -27.04
N GLU A 910 47.78 32.46 -27.29
CA GLU A 910 46.87 32.76 -28.44
C GLU A 910 47.65 32.92 -29.78
N PRO A 911 47.05 33.15 -31.00
CA PRO A 911 45.64 33.49 -31.33
C PRO A 911 45.00 32.82 -32.60
N ALA A 912 43.67 32.98 -32.71
CA ALA A 912 42.75 33.33 -33.83
C ALA A 912 43.21 33.38 -35.33
N PRO A 913 42.31 33.59 -36.33
CA PRO A 913 40.94 33.08 -36.57
C PRO A 913 40.68 32.67 -38.06
N ALA A 914 39.44 32.25 -38.34
CA ALA A 914 38.59 32.70 -39.48
C ALA A 914 38.12 31.65 -40.53
N GLU A 915 36.79 31.74 -40.74
CA GLU A 915 36.03 31.59 -41.98
C GLU A 915 35.52 30.21 -42.47
N SER A 916 34.20 30.21 -42.66
CA SER A 916 33.28 29.22 -43.27
C SER A 916 33.14 29.55 -44.77
N PRO A 917 32.88 28.60 -45.70
CA PRO A 917 31.47 28.29 -46.03
C PRO A 917 31.17 26.86 -46.52
N ALA A 918 29.87 26.59 -46.55
CA ALA A 918 29.17 25.37 -46.96
C ALA A 918 29.47 24.84 -48.38
N ALA A 919 29.42 23.50 -48.55
CA ALA A 919 28.43 22.75 -49.35
C ALA A 919 28.96 21.39 -49.89
N GLN A 920 28.22 20.32 -49.56
CA GLN A 920 27.98 19.05 -50.27
C GLN A 920 29.06 18.43 -51.18
N VAL A 921 29.56 17.23 -50.83
CA VAL A 921 29.70 16.06 -51.73
C VAL A 921 29.64 14.76 -50.90
N ALA A 922 29.00 13.73 -51.46
CA ALA A 922 28.88 12.38 -50.93
C ALA A 922 30.13 11.51 -51.17
N ALA A 923 30.19 10.41 -50.40
CA ALA A 923 30.93 9.15 -50.61
C ALA A 923 32.35 9.00 -50.03
N GLU A 924 32.48 7.87 -49.32
CA GLU A 924 33.63 7.00 -49.10
C GLU A 924 34.72 7.35 -48.07
N ALA A 925 35.04 6.31 -47.29
CA ALA A 925 35.99 6.27 -46.18
C ALA A 925 37.44 6.54 -46.61
N PRO A 926 38.31 6.83 -45.62
CA PRO A 926 39.29 5.81 -45.31
C PRO A 926 39.44 5.54 -43.81
N ALA A 927 39.77 4.30 -43.53
CA ALA A 927 40.04 3.74 -42.22
C ALA A 927 41.31 4.33 -41.57
N ALA A 928 41.23 4.55 -40.26
CA ALA A 928 42.35 4.43 -39.35
C ALA A 928 41.82 3.89 -38.01
N THR A 929 41.84 2.56 -37.89
CA THR A 929 41.41 1.80 -36.73
C THR A 929 42.46 1.91 -35.63
N THR A 930 42.13 2.54 -34.50
CA THR A 930 42.81 2.23 -33.23
C THR A 930 42.17 0.98 -32.67
N ALA A 931 42.87 -0.16 -32.75
CA ALA A 931 42.43 -1.42 -32.19
C ALA A 931 42.37 -1.32 -30.65
N VAL A 932 41.21 -1.64 -30.08
CA VAL A 932 41.05 -1.97 -28.66
C VAL A 932 41.85 -3.27 -28.39
N PRO A 933 42.63 -3.38 -27.30
CA PRO A 933 43.34 -4.62 -27.01
C PRO A 933 42.35 -5.76 -26.75
N ALA A 934 42.45 -6.83 -27.54
CA ALA A 934 41.62 -8.02 -27.38
C ALA A 934 41.89 -8.69 -26.02
N VAL A 935 40.82 -9.10 -25.32
CA VAL A 935 40.88 -9.90 -24.10
C VAL A 935 41.72 -11.15 -24.35
N SER A 936 42.82 -11.33 -23.61
CA SER A 936 43.66 -12.53 -23.71
C SER A 936 42.98 -13.69 -22.97
N VAL A 937 42.21 -14.48 -23.70
CA VAL A 937 41.54 -15.67 -23.16
C VAL A 937 42.49 -16.87 -23.25
N PRO A 938 42.72 -17.63 -22.17
CA PRO A 938 43.51 -18.86 -22.23
C PRO A 938 42.86 -19.86 -23.21
N PRO A 939 43.64 -20.60 -24.02
CA PRO A 939 43.06 -21.60 -24.91
C PRO A 939 42.39 -22.73 -24.10
N SER A 940 41.18 -23.13 -24.51
CA SER A 940 40.45 -24.26 -23.93
C SER A 940 39.86 -25.12 -25.05
N ASP A 941 39.99 -26.44 -24.92
CA ASP A 941 39.37 -27.45 -25.78
C ASP A 941 38.00 -27.91 -25.24
N ARG A 942 37.59 -27.38 -24.08
CA ARG A 942 36.32 -27.64 -23.40
C ARG A 942 35.27 -26.59 -23.80
N SER A 943 34.03 -27.03 -24.01
CA SER A 943 32.88 -26.17 -24.30
C SER A 943 31.77 -26.46 -23.29
N ASP A 944 31.69 -25.60 -22.27
CA ASP A 944 30.74 -25.69 -21.18
C ASP A 944 29.41 -24.99 -21.51
N ASP A 945 28.39 -25.35 -20.74
CA ASP A 945 27.08 -24.70 -20.79
C ASP A 945 27.08 -23.37 -20.01
N LEU A 946 27.57 -22.32 -20.65
CA LEU A 946 27.68 -20.98 -20.05
C LEU A 946 26.33 -20.38 -19.59
N SER A 947 25.18 -20.99 -19.96
CA SER A 947 23.86 -20.58 -19.44
C SER A 947 23.70 -20.83 -17.93
N ARG A 948 24.57 -21.64 -17.33
CA ARG A 948 24.60 -21.90 -15.89
C ARG A 948 25.24 -20.78 -15.06
N ILE A 949 25.91 -19.81 -15.70
CA ILE A 949 26.43 -18.62 -15.02
C ILE A 949 25.35 -17.54 -15.00
N ARG A 950 24.93 -17.10 -13.80
CA ARG A 950 23.90 -16.06 -13.63
C ARG A 950 24.31 -14.77 -14.34
N GLY A 951 23.36 -14.16 -15.05
CA GLY A 951 23.58 -12.93 -15.81
C GLY A 951 24.06 -13.15 -17.25
N THR A 952 24.22 -14.40 -17.71
CA THR A 952 24.35 -14.74 -19.13
C THR A 952 22.98 -14.96 -19.76
N ASP A 953 22.82 -14.52 -21.01
CA ASP A 953 21.63 -14.77 -21.85
C ASP A 953 22.08 -15.39 -23.19
N PRO A 954 21.18 -15.98 -23.99
CA PRO A 954 21.58 -16.68 -25.22
C PRO A 954 22.37 -15.81 -26.22
N TRP A 955 22.09 -14.50 -26.25
CA TRP A 955 22.86 -13.57 -27.09
C TRP A 955 24.27 -13.38 -26.52
N LEU A 956 24.38 -13.11 -25.21
CA LEU A 956 25.65 -12.90 -24.53
C LEU A 956 26.55 -14.14 -24.57
N ILE A 957 25.97 -15.34 -24.47
CA ILE A 957 26.68 -16.62 -24.63
C ILE A 957 27.24 -16.74 -26.05
N GLY A 958 26.46 -16.36 -27.07
CA GLY A 958 26.93 -16.30 -28.45
C GLY A 958 28.12 -15.35 -28.62
N GLU A 959 28.07 -14.21 -27.95
CA GLU A 959 29.06 -13.14 -28.01
C GLU A 959 30.35 -13.45 -27.22
N LEU A 960 30.24 -14.23 -26.14
CA LEU A 960 31.38 -14.82 -25.43
C LEU A 960 32.06 -15.91 -26.26
N ARG A 961 31.28 -16.78 -26.90
CA ARG A 961 31.80 -17.84 -27.77
C ARG A 961 32.49 -17.27 -29.01
N SER A 962 32.00 -16.18 -29.58
CA SER A 962 32.67 -15.49 -30.69
C SER A 962 34.03 -14.88 -30.30
N ARG A 963 34.24 -14.62 -29.00
CA ARG A 963 35.51 -14.18 -28.39
C ARG A 963 36.37 -15.34 -27.86
N GLY A 964 36.01 -16.59 -28.14
CA GLY A 964 36.77 -17.77 -27.74
C GLY A 964 36.61 -18.17 -26.27
N ILE A 965 35.66 -17.57 -25.55
CA ILE A 965 35.28 -17.97 -24.18
C ILE A 965 34.21 -19.06 -24.31
N THR A 966 34.63 -20.31 -24.13
CA THR A 966 33.80 -21.51 -24.27
C THR A 966 33.70 -22.34 -22.99
N SER A 967 34.59 -22.16 -22.01
CA SER A 967 34.59 -22.95 -20.76
C SER A 967 34.51 -22.11 -19.48
N TYR A 968 34.11 -22.74 -18.38
CA TYR A 968 34.09 -22.10 -17.06
C TYR A 968 35.50 -21.74 -16.59
N GLY A 969 36.49 -22.62 -16.82
CA GLY A 969 37.90 -22.35 -16.48
C GLY A 969 38.44 -21.07 -17.13
N GLN A 970 38.00 -20.72 -18.35
CA GLN A 970 38.36 -19.46 -19.00
C GLN A 970 37.75 -18.24 -18.31
N ILE A 971 36.49 -18.33 -17.88
CA ILE A 971 35.79 -17.25 -17.15
C ILE A 971 36.37 -17.08 -15.75
N ALA A 972 36.70 -18.18 -15.07
CA ALA A 972 37.35 -18.18 -13.76
C ALA A 972 38.74 -17.50 -13.78
N ALA A 973 39.45 -17.63 -14.90
CA ALA A 973 40.79 -17.10 -15.11
C ALA A 973 40.86 -15.63 -15.55
N LEU A 974 39.73 -14.98 -15.85
CA LEU A 974 39.71 -13.55 -16.19
C LEU A 974 40.20 -12.72 -15.00
N ASP A 975 41.12 -11.78 -15.23
CA ASP A 975 41.51 -10.78 -14.24
C ASP A 975 40.61 -9.53 -14.34
N ASP A 976 40.71 -8.64 -13.35
CA ASP A 976 39.80 -7.49 -13.24
C ASP A 976 39.95 -6.52 -14.43
N ALA A 977 41.15 -6.45 -15.03
CA ALA A 977 41.40 -5.67 -16.25
C ALA A 977 40.72 -6.29 -17.47
N SER A 978 40.81 -7.63 -17.63
CA SER A 978 40.14 -8.37 -18.69
C SER A 978 38.63 -8.30 -18.56
N ILE A 979 38.11 -8.29 -17.33
CA ILE A 979 36.68 -8.10 -17.06
C ILE A 979 36.24 -6.71 -17.50
N ALA A 980 36.96 -5.65 -17.12
CA ALA A 980 36.59 -4.29 -17.49
C ALA A 980 36.56 -4.10 -19.02
N VAL A 981 37.54 -4.66 -19.74
CA VAL A 981 37.58 -4.63 -21.21
C VAL A 981 36.45 -5.46 -21.79
N LEU A 982 36.22 -6.68 -21.29
CA LEU A 982 35.15 -7.56 -21.76
C LEU A 982 33.77 -6.94 -21.54
N GLU A 983 33.54 -6.28 -20.40
CA GLU A 983 32.29 -5.58 -20.11
C GLU A 983 32.06 -4.38 -21.01
N GLN A 984 33.12 -3.62 -21.29
CA GLN A 984 33.08 -2.48 -22.21
C GLN A 984 32.81 -2.94 -23.65
N ASP A 985 33.50 -3.99 -24.11
CA ASP A 985 33.38 -4.54 -25.46
C ASP A 985 32.03 -5.20 -25.72
N LEU A 986 31.42 -5.77 -24.68
CA LEU A 986 30.09 -6.41 -24.74
C LEU A 986 28.94 -5.45 -24.44
N GLY A 987 29.23 -4.19 -24.08
CA GLY A 987 28.22 -3.19 -23.72
C GLY A 987 27.43 -3.54 -22.45
N ILE A 988 28.07 -4.21 -21.49
CA ILE A 988 27.45 -4.70 -20.24
C ILE A 988 28.24 -4.23 -18.99
N PRO A 989 28.41 -2.91 -18.78
CA PRO A 989 29.25 -2.36 -17.72
C PRO A 989 28.82 -2.85 -16.33
N GLY A 990 29.77 -3.38 -15.56
CA GLY A 990 29.59 -3.89 -14.21
C GLY A 990 28.78 -5.20 -14.09
N ARG A 991 28.33 -5.82 -15.20
CA ARG A 991 27.49 -7.03 -15.17
C ARG A 991 28.26 -8.26 -14.70
N ILE A 992 29.46 -8.50 -15.20
CA ILE A 992 30.32 -9.63 -14.85
C ILE A 992 30.71 -9.55 -13.37
N THR A 993 31.05 -8.34 -12.89
CA THR A 993 31.37 -8.08 -11.48
C THR A 993 30.13 -8.20 -10.58
N LYS A 994 28.99 -7.60 -10.97
CA LYS A 994 27.72 -7.66 -10.20
C LYS A 994 27.24 -9.09 -9.97
N TYR A 995 27.32 -9.94 -11.00
CA TYR A 995 26.92 -11.34 -10.89
C TYR A 995 28.06 -12.24 -10.46
N ASN A 996 29.28 -11.74 -10.24
CA ASN A 996 30.40 -12.50 -9.71
C ASN A 996 30.74 -13.74 -10.57
N TRP A 997 30.80 -13.57 -11.89
CA TRP A 997 30.97 -14.66 -12.85
C TRP A 997 32.21 -15.53 -12.58
N ARG A 998 33.31 -14.93 -12.11
CA ARG A 998 34.53 -15.68 -11.74
C ARG A 998 34.26 -16.72 -10.68
N LEU A 999 33.58 -16.33 -9.59
CA LEU A 999 33.26 -17.24 -8.49
C LEU A 999 32.28 -18.33 -8.94
N GLN A 1000 31.27 -17.96 -9.72
CA GLN A 1000 30.32 -18.94 -10.27
C GLN A 1000 31.02 -19.94 -11.19
N ALA A 1001 31.90 -19.47 -12.06
CA ALA A 1001 32.67 -20.31 -12.96
C ALA A 1001 33.63 -21.23 -12.18
N GLN A 1002 34.28 -20.75 -11.11
CA GLN A 1002 35.11 -21.59 -10.22
C GLN A 1002 34.33 -22.69 -9.51
N LEU A 1003 33.04 -22.47 -9.21
CA LEU A 1003 32.17 -23.48 -8.61
C LEU A 1003 31.61 -24.48 -9.63
N LEU A 1004 31.63 -24.12 -10.92
CA LEU A 1004 31.06 -24.90 -12.02
C LEU A 1004 32.12 -25.65 -12.85
N ASP A 1005 33.36 -25.15 -12.91
CA ASP A 1005 34.52 -25.77 -13.57
C ASP A 1005 34.96 -27.06 -12.86
#